data_AF-W2YAW6-F1
#
_entry.id   AF-W2YAW6-F1
#
_cell.length_a   1.000
_cell.length_b   1.000
_cell.length_c   1.000
_cell.angle_alpha   90.00
_cell.angle_beta   90.00
_cell.angle_gamma   90.00
#
_symmetry.space_group_name_H-M   'P 1'
#
loop_
_entity.id
_entity.type
_entity.pdbx_description
1 polymer ?
#
loop_
_entity_poly.entity_id
_entity_poly.type
_entity_poly.pdbx_seq_one_letter_code
_entity_poly.pdbx_strand_id
1 'polypeptide(L)'
;MKRLGGSSSDDAGEQERGAHLQLAQRHRKIVAGSFKGRKALEPEFATPGVVGKLTLSFTTSTSLAKHARITCQLPDHGWTLPTAPPTAVLHLPSPNEPATTTALPQVKMTWSSTTRTMEFTLLNENVIPADTPLILVVSGVGTPEKATPQGEAIVTTFEKLAVRSTVPTSTRGGQIIDGPAVFTIPKIVPGSISGKKRWRPFNCRPGAVSDVTLAFIVNGKVPSGGKMLVELPSDGWDMDEQPRVLLRTPVHHNKPLTSSWDCNQHTLEIYLGADGTSIDTKMSVILTIENVKNPKKETMFLAASSDAATTAARLTTLSASGGVIDGPTRVEVARISELRERDFEVLTKVLDADAADNPSTGDGIPIDRIPELLRRAGLTLSDELYQKLVIPCFPVRDAVPVSDPEVDNTEPANTPRGDKLSREELLNVFAVVYAPAYKYGQELRLACGRGHLELVREWISRGCNPNAGDATGWSALHYAADYGQLDVLNLLVEMTTCQQEYDSNSESKSMTLEINARDGHGWTPLMCAAANGHIDIIQKLLALGASILLTSTEHRSALHWAAIRGMATAASLLLAAGADVNQVDRCGWTPLHCATLHGNTNCATILTDKGAKPAAKDKLDYAAQYYGDAAFFPSKPLQLV
;
A
#
# COMPACT_ATOMS: atom_id res chain seq x y z
N MET A 1 47.92 29.46 -87.09
CA MET A 1 49.16 29.01 -86.41
C MET A 1 49.67 30.14 -85.54
N LYS A 2 50.10 29.82 -84.30
CA LYS A 2 50.57 30.72 -83.21
C LYS A 2 51.36 31.96 -83.68
N ARG A 3 51.22 33.07 -82.95
CA ARG A 3 52.27 33.72 -82.13
C ARG A 3 51.76 35.04 -81.54
N LEU A 4 51.62 35.06 -80.22
CA LEU A 4 52.45 35.83 -79.27
C LEU A 4 51.92 37.25 -79.07
N GLY A 5 51.25 37.44 -77.93
CA GLY A 5 50.92 38.75 -77.37
C GLY A 5 51.97 39.21 -76.35
N GLY A 6 51.96 40.51 -76.11
CA GLY A 6 52.42 41.14 -74.88
C GLY A 6 53.51 42.20 -75.04
N SER A 7 53.13 43.48 -75.11
CA SER A 7 53.69 44.63 -74.35
C SER A 7 53.12 45.95 -74.92
N SER A 8 52.28 46.69 -74.16
CA SER A 8 52.57 47.99 -73.48
C SER A 8 52.63 49.19 -74.45
N SER A 9 52.06 50.37 -74.23
CA SER A 9 51.51 51.06 -73.05
C SER A 9 50.75 52.33 -73.51
N ASP A 10 50.01 52.95 -72.57
CA ASP A 10 49.63 54.39 -72.49
C ASP A 10 48.62 54.94 -73.53
N ASP A 11 47.64 55.82 -73.26
CA ASP A 11 47.24 56.70 -72.16
C ASP A 11 45.79 57.17 -72.52
N ALA A 12 44.80 57.16 -71.61
CA ALA A 12 44.08 58.35 -71.10
C ALA A 12 42.56 58.19 -71.37
N GLY A 13 41.60 58.46 -70.47
CA GLY A 13 41.62 58.91 -69.10
C GLY A 13 40.21 58.86 -68.47
N GLU A 14 40.10 59.46 -67.27
CA GLU A 14 38.86 59.78 -66.51
C GLU A 14 38.16 58.58 -65.82
N GLN A 15 37.71 58.59 -64.56
CA GLN A 15 37.28 59.65 -63.66
C GLN A 15 37.12 59.10 -62.21
N GLU A 16 37.34 59.97 -61.22
CA GLU A 16 36.67 60.06 -59.90
C GLU A 16 36.78 58.97 -58.80
N ARG A 17 37.54 59.35 -57.76
CA ARG A 17 37.19 59.39 -56.32
C ARG A 17 36.13 58.40 -55.82
N GLY A 18 36.61 57.35 -55.14
CA GLY A 18 35.79 56.54 -54.26
C GLY A 18 36.57 55.38 -53.63
N ALA A 19 37.59 55.68 -52.82
CA ALA A 19 38.26 54.66 -52.01
C ALA A 19 37.28 54.16 -50.92
N HIS A 20 36.45 53.22 -51.34
CA HIS A 20 35.42 52.57 -50.55
C HIS A 20 36.10 51.70 -49.49
N LEU A 21 35.72 51.96 -48.24
CA LEU A 21 36.06 51.20 -47.03
C LEU A 21 36.07 49.70 -47.32
N GLN A 22 37.25 49.07 -47.23
CA GLN A 22 37.40 47.63 -47.09
C GLN A 22 36.89 47.20 -45.70
N LEU A 23 35.57 47.20 -45.53
CA LEU A 23 34.90 46.53 -44.43
C LEU A 23 34.72 45.07 -44.84
N ALA A 24 35.63 44.23 -44.36
CA ALA A 24 35.60 42.79 -44.51
C ALA A 24 34.24 42.23 -44.10
N GLN A 25 33.39 41.92 -45.08
CA GLN A 25 32.22 41.07 -44.91
C GLN A 25 32.67 39.63 -44.66
N ARG A 26 33.10 39.33 -43.44
CA ARG A 26 33.09 37.96 -42.92
C ARG A 26 31.72 37.69 -42.30
N HIS A 27 30.69 37.61 -43.14
CA HIS A 27 29.43 36.99 -42.73
C HIS A 27 29.65 35.48 -42.64
N ARG A 28 30.21 35.02 -41.52
CA ARG A 28 30.20 33.59 -41.18
C ARG A 28 28.72 33.22 -41.10
N LYS A 29 28.25 32.34 -41.98
CA LYS A 29 26.89 31.79 -41.92
C LYS A 29 26.78 31.05 -40.58
N ILE A 30 26.17 31.68 -39.57
CA ILE A 30 25.95 31.08 -38.25
C ILE A 30 24.81 30.09 -38.45
N VAL A 31 25.17 28.81 -38.58
CA VAL A 31 24.22 27.71 -38.63
C VAL A 31 23.92 27.36 -37.18
N ALA A 32 22.64 27.34 -36.81
CA ALA A 32 22.21 26.90 -35.49
C ALA A 32 22.75 25.49 -35.21
N GLY A 33 23.29 25.29 -34.01
CA GLY A 33 23.73 24.00 -33.53
C GLY A 33 22.56 23.04 -33.28
N SER A 34 22.90 21.79 -33.01
CA SER A 34 21.95 20.77 -32.58
C SER A 34 22.23 20.38 -31.14
N PHE A 35 21.17 20.24 -30.35
CA PHE A 35 21.26 19.67 -29.02
C PHE A 35 21.86 18.26 -29.08
N LYS A 36 22.80 18.00 -28.18
CA LYS A 36 23.45 16.70 -27.99
C LYS A 36 22.82 15.96 -26.79
N GLY A 37 23.11 14.66 -26.69
CA GLY A 37 22.69 13.84 -25.55
C GLY A 37 21.18 13.53 -25.52
N ARG A 38 20.68 13.20 -24.32
CA ARG A 38 19.26 12.91 -24.08
C ARG A 38 18.44 14.19 -24.26
N LYS A 39 17.42 14.17 -25.11
CA LYS A 39 16.46 15.26 -25.34
C LYS A 39 15.09 14.85 -24.83
N ALA A 40 14.89 14.96 -23.52
CA ALA A 40 13.71 14.46 -22.85
C ALA A 40 13.07 15.55 -21.97
N LEU A 41 11.74 15.54 -21.95
CA LEU A 41 10.93 16.36 -21.07
C LEU A 41 10.03 15.43 -20.25
N GLU A 42 10.33 15.27 -18.96
CA GLU A 42 9.75 14.21 -18.13
C GLU A 42 8.99 14.81 -16.94
N PRO A 43 7.65 14.63 -16.88
CA PRO A 43 6.91 14.97 -15.68
C PRO A 43 7.27 13.97 -14.57
N GLU A 44 7.27 14.44 -13.32
CA GLU A 44 7.46 13.63 -12.12
C GLU A 44 6.47 12.47 -12.04
N PHE A 45 5.25 12.71 -12.54
CA PHE A 45 4.18 11.72 -12.63
C PHE A 45 3.66 11.64 -14.06
N ALA A 46 3.65 10.45 -14.66
CA ALA A 46 3.09 10.20 -15.98
C ALA A 46 1.57 9.94 -15.92
N THR A 47 0.85 10.75 -15.14
CA THR A 47 -0.57 10.56 -14.82
C THR A 47 -1.38 11.81 -15.18
N PRO A 48 -2.63 11.69 -15.66
CA PRO A 48 -3.46 12.86 -15.96
C PRO A 48 -3.86 13.67 -14.72
N GLY A 49 -3.92 15.00 -14.87
CA GLY A 49 -4.52 15.92 -13.89
C GLY A 49 -3.79 16.03 -12.56
N VAL A 50 -2.48 15.74 -12.50
CA VAL A 50 -1.66 15.85 -11.29
C VAL A 50 -0.68 17.02 -11.39
N VAL A 51 -0.35 17.61 -10.25
CA VAL A 51 0.63 18.70 -10.15
C VAL A 51 1.92 18.15 -9.57
N GLY A 52 3.04 18.39 -10.24
CA GLY A 52 4.36 17.92 -9.82
C GLY A 52 5.50 18.71 -10.46
N LYS A 53 6.67 18.08 -10.58
CA LYS A 53 7.82 18.65 -11.27
C LYS A 53 7.85 18.25 -12.75
N LEU A 54 8.47 19.09 -13.57
CA LEU A 54 8.76 18.81 -14.98
C LEU A 54 10.26 18.98 -15.20
N THR A 55 10.91 17.92 -15.70
CA THR A 55 12.36 17.86 -15.87
C THR A 55 12.71 17.92 -17.35
N LEU A 56 13.45 18.95 -17.76
CA LEU A 56 13.98 19.13 -19.10
C LEU A 56 15.48 18.83 -19.10
N SER A 57 15.90 17.80 -19.83
CA SER A 57 17.32 17.38 -19.92
C SER A 57 17.86 17.56 -21.34
N PHE A 58 19.03 18.19 -21.49
CA PHE A 58 19.73 18.37 -22.78
C PHE A 58 21.21 18.72 -22.63
N THR A 59 21.95 18.73 -23.74
CA THR A 59 23.33 19.24 -23.81
C THR A 59 23.42 20.26 -24.94
N THR A 60 23.95 21.44 -24.67
CA THR A 60 24.13 22.49 -25.70
C THR A 60 25.39 22.27 -26.51
N SER A 61 25.38 22.64 -27.79
CA SER A 61 26.55 22.52 -28.66
C SER A 61 27.62 23.58 -28.39
N THR A 62 27.23 24.69 -27.75
CA THR A 62 28.12 25.80 -27.39
C THR A 62 27.88 26.25 -25.95
N SER A 63 28.73 27.16 -25.48
CA SER A 63 28.67 27.71 -24.13
C SER A 63 27.50 28.68 -23.94
N LEU A 64 26.80 28.60 -22.80
CA LEU A 64 25.72 29.53 -22.46
C LEU A 64 26.24 30.62 -21.51
N ALA A 65 26.16 31.87 -21.95
CA ALA A 65 26.56 33.05 -21.18
C ALA A 65 25.40 33.62 -20.31
N LYS A 66 25.73 34.55 -19.40
CA LYS A 66 24.75 35.30 -18.61
C LYS A 66 23.66 35.90 -19.50
N HIS A 67 22.39 35.73 -19.13
CA HIS A 67 21.19 36.13 -19.88
C HIS A 67 20.96 35.41 -21.21
N ALA A 68 21.61 34.28 -21.46
CA ALA A 68 21.13 33.37 -22.51
C ALA A 68 19.69 32.93 -22.18
N ARG A 69 18.87 32.79 -23.22
CA ARG A 69 17.45 32.43 -23.09
C ARG A 69 17.25 31.01 -23.58
N ILE A 70 16.45 30.24 -22.86
CA ILE A 70 16.02 28.90 -23.26
C ILE A 70 14.50 28.94 -23.30
N THR A 71 13.91 28.59 -24.42
CA THR A 71 12.45 28.49 -24.57
C THR A 71 12.06 27.04 -24.74
N CYS A 72 11.01 26.61 -24.03
CA CYS A 72 10.39 25.31 -24.18
C CYS A 72 8.89 25.50 -24.42
N GLN A 73 8.43 25.19 -25.64
CA GLN A 73 7.03 25.27 -26.01
C GLN A 73 6.36 23.90 -25.85
N LEU A 74 5.30 23.85 -25.04
CA LEU A 74 4.52 22.65 -24.78
C LEU A 74 3.41 22.45 -25.83
N PRO A 75 2.99 21.19 -26.08
CA PRO A 75 1.91 20.88 -27.00
C PRO A 75 0.55 21.33 -26.46
N ASP A 76 -0.44 21.39 -27.35
CA ASP A 76 -1.79 21.84 -27.04
C ASP A 76 -2.64 20.77 -26.34
N HIS A 77 -2.23 20.41 -25.13
CA HIS A 77 -2.88 19.33 -24.39
C HIS A 77 -3.31 19.74 -22.97
N GLY A 78 -3.39 21.04 -22.67
CA GLY A 78 -3.89 21.50 -21.37
C GLY A 78 -2.88 21.39 -20.22
N TRP A 79 -1.59 21.52 -20.50
CA TRP A 79 -0.57 21.69 -19.45
C TRP A 79 -0.78 23.00 -18.69
N THR A 80 -0.68 22.96 -17.37
CA THR A 80 -0.89 24.13 -16.50
C THR A 80 0.34 24.41 -15.64
N LEU A 81 0.55 25.68 -15.29
CA LEU A 81 1.61 26.12 -14.38
C LEU A 81 1.03 27.09 -13.34
N PRO A 82 1.67 27.25 -12.16
CA PRO A 82 1.16 28.11 -11.11
C PRO A 82 1.12 29.57 -11.58
N THR A 83 0.16 30.34 -11.09
CA THR A 83 0.03 31.79 -11.34
C THR A 83 1.04 32.63 -10.54
N ALA A 84 1.64 32.08 -9.48
CA ALA A 84 2.80 32.62 -8.78
C ALA A 84 4.09 32.40 -9.60
N PRO A 85 5.18 33.18 -9.41
CA PRO A 85 6.40 33.02 -10.20
C PRO A 85 6.91 31.56 -10.09
N PRO A 86 6.94 30.80 -11.20
CA PRO A 86 7.25 29.39 -11.17
C PRO A 86 8.68 29.18 -10.68
N THR A 87 8.86 28.21 -9.77
CA THR A 87 10.18 27.88 -9.23
C THR A 87 10.88 26.93 -10.19
N ALA A 88 11.92 27.42 -10.87
CA ALA A 88 12.78 26.64 -11.74
C ALA A 88 14.19 26.56 -11.16
N VAL A 89 14.77 25.36 -11.15
CA VAL A 89 16.15 25.13 -10.71
C VAL A 89 16.94 24.53 -11.86
N LEU A 90 18.15 25.04 -12.09
CA LEU A 90 19.09 24.49 -13.05
C LEU A 90 20.17 23.69 -12.32
N HIS A 91 20.24 22.39 -12.62
CA HIS A 91 21.28 21.50 -12.12
C HIS A 91 22.33 21.24 -13.22
N LEU A 92 23.60 21.33 -12.82
CA LEU A 92 24.74 20.81 -13.57
C LEU A 92 25.07 19.42 -12.96
N PRO A 93 25.28 18.36 -13.76
CA PRO A 93 25.67 17.07 -13.22
C PRO A 93 27.08 17.18 -12.66
N SER A 94 27.21 17.10 -11.33
CA SER A 94 28.51 16.89 -10.69
C SER A 94 28.68 15.40 -10.39
N PRO A 95 29.81 14.77 -10.74
CA PRO A 95 30.12 13.42 -10.30
C PRO A 95 30.60 13.45 -8.85
N ASN A 96 29.81 12.89 -7.92
CA ASN A 96 30.25 12.46 -6.59
C ASN A 96 31.00 13.49 -5.70
N GLU A 97 30.42 14.65 -5.40
CA GLU A 97 30.84 15.43 -4.24
C GLU A 97 29.65 15.89 -3.38
N PRO A 98 29.74 15.81 -2.03
CA PRO A 98 28.74 16.39 -1.14
C PRO A 98 28.73 17.90 -1.36
N ALA A 99 27.52 18.48 -1.39
CA ALA A 99 27.28 19.88 -1.72
C ALA A 99 28.12 20.86 -0.87
N THR A 100 29.31 21.21 -1.36
CA THR A 100 30.00 22.44 -0.96
C THR A 100 29.35 23.61 -1.68
N THR A 101 29.18 24.69 -0.92
CA THR A 101 28.48 25.97 -1.15
C THR A 101 28.96 26.79 -2.36
N THR A 102 29.12 26.18 -3.53
CA THR A 102 29.16 26.89 -4.82
C THR A 102 27.72 27.11 -5.27
N ALA A 103 27.27 28.37 -5.27
CA ALA A 103 25.89 28.75 -5.57
C ALA A 103 25.38 28.07 -6.85
N LEU A 104 24.32 27.26 -6.71
CA LEU A 104 23.61 26.63 -7.81
C LEU A 104 23.22 27.69 -8.87
N PRO A 105 23.27 27.36 -10.16
CA PRO A 105 22.89 28.31 -11.19
C PRO A 105 21.48 28.85 -11.03
N GLN A 106 21.37 30.18 -10.91
CA GLN A 106 20.10 30.88 -10.80
C GLN A 106 19.49 31.09 -12.18
N VAL A 107 18.21 30.73 -12.29
CA VAL A 107 17.41 30.89 -13.50
C VAL A 107 16.12 31.60 -13.16
N LYS A 108 15.79 32.64 -13.94
CA LYS A 108 14.47 33.26 -13.90
C LYS A 108 13.57 32.58 -14.92
N MET A 109 12.38 32.16 -14.51
CA MET A 109 11.40 31.55 -15.39
C MET A 109 10.18 32.45 -15.56
N THR A 110 9.64 32.51 -16.77
CA THR A 110 8.32 33.06 -17.09
C THR A 110 7.50 32.06 -17.87
N TRP A 111 6.18 32.10 -17.69
CA TRP A 111 5.22 31.26 -18.39
C TRP A 111 4.22 32.11 -19.16
N SER A 112 4.01 31.79 -20.43
CA SER A 112 2.96 32.37 -21.27
C SER A 112 1.93 31.28 -21.58
N SER A 113 0.73 31.41 -21.00
CA SER A 113 -0.37 30.47 -21.27
C SER A 113 -0.86 30.57 -22.71
N THR A 114 -0.85 31.76 -23.31
CA THR A 114 -1.29 31.99 -24.70
C THR A 114 -0.41 31.27 -25.72
N THR A 115 0.91 31.29 -25.52
CA THR A 115 1.87 30.65 -26.45
C THR A 115 2.31 29.26 -25.99
N ARG A 116 1.90 28.86 -24.78
CA ARG A 116 2.31 27.64 -24.06
C ARG A 116 3.82 27.52 -23.94
N THR A 117 4.49 28.64 -23.72
CA THR A 117 5.96 28.72 -23.73
C THR A 117 6.48 29.00 -22.33
N MET A 118 7.34 28.11 -21.85
CA MET A 118 8.22 28.37 -20.72
C MET A 118 9.48 29.06 -21.24
N GLU A 119 9.83 30.19 -20.64
CA GLU A 119 11.06 30.90 -20.96
C GLU A 119 11.95 30.97 -19.72
N PHE A 120 13.19 30.52 -19.88
CA PHE A 120 14.23 30.51 -18.84
C PHE A 120 15.32 31.51 -19.23
N THR A 121 15.63 32.43 -18.32
CA THR A 121 16.75 33.38 -18.46
C THR A 121 17.83 33.05 -17.43
N LEU A 122 19.04 32.74 -17.91
CA LEU A 122 20.18 32.49 -17.03
C LEU A 122 20.59 33.79 -16.32
N LEU A 123 20.72 33.76 -15.00
CA LEU A 123 21.13 34.92 -14.20
C LEU A 123 22.60 34.88 -13.78
N ASN A 124 23.23 33.71 -13.87
CA ASN A 124 24.61 33.48 -13.46
C ASN A 124 25.64 34.34 -14.18
N GLU A 125 26.60 34.89 -13.43
CA GLU A 125 27.81 35.55 -13.96
C GLU A 125 28.70 34.57 -14.75
N ASN A 126 28.76 33.31 -14.32
CA ASN A 126 29.64 32.29 -14.90
C ASN A 126 29.05 31.70 -16.19
N VAL A 127 29.90 31.58 -17.21
CA VAL A 127 29.58 30.94 -18.49
C VAL A 127 29.50 29.42 -18.29
N ILE A 128 28.38 28.81 -18.68
CA ILE A 128 28.25 27.35 -18.73
C ILE A 128 29.04 26.86 -19.96
N PRO A 129 30.03 25.96 -19.80
CA PRO A 129 30.82 25.46 -20.93
C PRO A 129 29.99 24.72 -21.97
N ALA A 130 30.49 24.69 -23.22
CA ALA A 130 29.92 23.83 -24.26
C ALA A 130 29.96 22.35 -23.84
N ASP A 131 29.06 21.54 -24.38
CA ASP A 131 28.97 20.10 -24.10
C ASP A 131 28.69 19.73 -22.63
N THR A 132 28.22 20.70 -21.82
CA THR A 132 27.78 20.46 -20.45
C THR A 132 26.33 19.95 -20.44
N PRO A 133 26.02 18.80 -19.80
CA PRO A 133 24.63 18.36 -19.67
C PRO A 133 23.90 19.27 -18.69
N LEU A 134 22.66 19.62 -19.00
CA LEU A 134 21.82 20.53 -18.24
C LEU A 134 20.52 19.85 -17.88
N ILE A 135 20.10 20.02 -16.62
CA ILE A 135 18.82 19.53 -16.11
C ILE A 135 18.06 20.73 -15.53
N LEU A 136 17.00 21.15 -16.22
CA LEU A 136 16.06 22.18 -15.75
C LEU A 136 14.87 21.50 -15.08
N VAL A 137 14.63 21.79 -13.81
CA VAL A 137 13.49 21.27 -13.06
C VAL A 137 12.53 22.39 -12.74
N VAL A 138 11.30 22.30 -13.26
CA VAL A 138 10.21 23.24 -13.00
C VAL A 138 9.25 22.61 -12.00
N SER A 139 8.96 23.29 -10.89
CA SER A 139 7.99 22.81 -9.90
C SER A 139 6.59 23.39 -10.12
N GLY A 140 5.56 22.64 -9.75
CA GLY A 140 4.16 23.08 -9.81
C GLY A 140 3.51 22.93 -11.19
N VAL A 141 4.10 22.13 -12.08
CA VAL A 141 3.53 21.86 -13.40
C VAL A 141 2.37 20.88 -13.25
N GLY A 142 1.19 21.26 -13.72
CA GLY A 142 0.03 20.40 -13.86
C GLY A 142 0.03 19.67 -15.20
N THR A 143 -0.12 18.35 -15.15
CA THR A 143 -0.28 17.52 -16.35
C THR A 143 -1.69 17.68 -16.94
N PRO A 144 -1.84 17.45 -18.26
CA PRO A 144 -3.14 17.33 -18.94
C PRO A 144 -4.16 16.50 -18.17
N GLU A 145 -5.42 16.93 -18.13
CA GLU A 145 -6.50 16.21 -17.42
C GLU A 145 -6.94 14.92 -18.10
N LYS A 146 -6.61 14.77 -19.39
CA LYS A 146 -6.93 13.59 -20.20
C LYS A 146 -5.65 12.88 -20.60
N ALA A 147 -5.78 11.59 -20.92
CA ALA A 147 -4.70 10.83 -21.50
C ALA A 147 -4.18 11.52 -22.78
N THR A 148 -2.87 11.69 -22.88
CA THR A 148 -2.23 12.24 -24.06
C THR A 148 -1.34 11.19 -24.71
N PRO A 149 -1.26 11.15 -26.05
CA PRO A 149 -0.24 10.37 -26.73
C PRO A 149 1.16 10.90 -26.36
N GLN A 150 2.19 10.19 -26.77
CA GLN A 150 3.55 10.72 -26.73
C GLN A 150 3.58 12.06 -27.48
N GLY A 151 4.04 13.11 -26.79
CA GLY A 151 4.00 14.48 -27.28
C GLY A 151 5.38 14.98 -27.68
N GLU A 152 5.40 16.14 -28.34
CA GLU A 152 6.62 16.83 -28.72
C GLU A 152 6.61 18.24 -28.11
N ALA A 153 7.68 18.58 -27.39
CA ALA A 153 7.98 19.95 -27.01
C ALA A 153 9.05 20.50 -27.96
N ILE A 154 8.95 21.78 -28.29
CA ILE A 154 9.96 22.47 -29.10
C ILE A 154 10.85 23.27 -28.15
N VAL A 155 12.14 22.94 -28.14
CA VAL A 155 13.14 23.63 -27.32
C VAL A 155 14.12 24.38 -28.22
N THR A 156 14.42 25.62 -27.84
CA THR A 156 15.36 26.50 -28.55
C THR A 156 16.19 27.26 -27.53
N THR A 157 17.49 27.37 -27.76
CA THR A 157 18.39 28.22 -26.98
C THR A 157 18.82 29.43 -27.80
N PHE A 158 18.93 30.59 -27.15
CA PHE A 158 19.29 31.86 -27.77
C PHE A 158 20.45 32.51 -27.05
N GLU A 159 21.32 33.16 -27.81
CA GLU A 159 22.33 34.06 -27.27
C GLU A 159 21.69 35.23 -26.54
N LYS A 160 22.45 35.83 -25.61
CA LYS A 160 22.06 37.08 -24.98
C LYS A 160 21.75 38.13 -26.05
N LEU A 161 20.54 38.67 -26.03
CA LEU A 161 20.18 39.84 -26.82
C LEU A 161 20.75 41.09 -26.14
N ALA A 162 21.72 41.74 -26.77
CA ALA A 162 22.26 43.03 -26.35
C ALA A 162 21.67 44.14 -27.24
N VAL A 163 20.77 44.93 -26.67
CA VAL A 163 20.24 46.13 -27.31
C VAL A 163 21.08 47.31 -26.86
N ARG A 164 21.76 47.98 -27.79
CA ARG A 164 22.51 49.21 -27.54
C ARG A 164 21.68 50.40 -27.99
N SER A 165 21.56 51.40 -27.11
CA SER A 165 20.95 52.69 -27.42
C SER A 165 21.92 53.53 -28.26
N THR A 166 22.18 53.07 -29.48
CA THR A 166 22.78 53.86 -30.55
C THR A 166 21.65 54.47 -31.39
N VAL A 167 21.93 55.50 -32.19
CA VAL A 167 20.97 55.98 -33.20
C VAL A 167 21.56 55.68 -34.58
N PRO A 168 20.98 54.75 -35.36
CA PRO A 168 19.84 53.89 -35.02
C PRO A 168 20.20 52.80 -33.99
N THR A 169 19.17 52.28 -33.30
CA THR A 169 19.32 51.26 -32.24
C THR A 169 20.02 50.03 -32.78
N SER A 170 21.16 49.66 -32.19
CA SER A 170 21.93 48.48 -32.58
C SER A 170 21.55 47.30 -31.71
N THR A 171 20.93 46.28 -32.29
CA THR A 171 20.71 44.99 -31.66
C THR A 171 21.84 44.03 -32.06
N ARG A 172 22.48 43.39 -31.08
CA ARG A 172 23.52 42.38 -31.28
C ARG A 172 23.21 41.16 -30.41
N GLY A 173 23.41 39.95 -30.93
CA GLY A 173 23.03 38.71 -30.25
C GLY A 173 21.54 38.37 -30.40
N GLY A 174 21.04 37.44 -29.60
CA GLY A 174 19.68 36.89 -29.78
C GLY A 174 19.57 35.87 -30.93
N GLN A 175 20.71 35.43 -31.47
CA GLN A 175 20.74 34.36 -32.46
C GLN A 175 20.48 33.01 -31.80
N ILE A 176 19.94 32.08 -32.58
CA ILE A 176 19.71 30.72 -32.11
C ILE A 176 21.06 30.03 -31.93
N ILE A 177 21.27 29.50 -30.73
CA ILE A 177 22.43 28.69 -30.39
C ILE A 177 22.16 27.25 -30.82
N ASP A 178 21.12 26.63 -30.26
CA ASP A 178 20.66 25.27 -30.58
C ASP A 178 19.15 25.24 -30.82
N GLY A 179 18.72 24.44 -31.81
CA GLY A 179 17.32 24.23 -32.14
C GLY A 179 16.78 25.14 -33.26
N PRO A 180 15.45 25.22 -33.45
CA PRO A 180 14.40 24.52 -32.70
C PRO A 180 14.53 23.00 -32.80
N ALA A 181 14.46 22.30 -31.69
CA ALA A 181 14.56 20.85 -31.65
C ALA A 181 13.38 20.22 -30.93
N VAL A 182 12.96 19.06 -31.43
CA VAL A 182 11.92 18.24 -30.82
C VAL A 182 12.47 17.50 -29.60
N PHE A 183 11.77 17.65 -28.49
CA PHE A 183 11.97 16.95 -27.23
C PHE A 183 10.79 16.04 -26.98
N THR A 184 11.07 14.79 -26.67
CA THR A 184 10.03 13.80 -26.42
C THR A 184 9.39 14.04 -25.05
N ILE A 185 8.07 14.12 -25.04
CA ILE A 185 7.23 14.08 -23.84
C ILE A 185 6.65 12.67 -23.74
N PRO A 186 6.81 11.98 -22.60
CA PRO A 186 6.24 10.64 -22.45
C PRO A 186 4.73 10.67 -22.56
N LYS A 187 4.16 9.54 -22.98
CA LYS A 187 2.72 9.32 -23.00
C LYS A 187 2.15 9.48 -21.59
N ILE A 188 1.09 10.27 -21.43
CA ILE A 188 0.36 10.40 -20.16
C ILE A 188 -0.88 9.55 -20.26
N VAL A 189 -0.99 8.54 -19.41
CA VAL A 189 -2.16 7.66 -19.35
C VAL A 189 -2.53 7.42 -17.89
N PRO A 190 -3.83 7.21 -17.60
CA PRO A 190 -4.24 6.71 -16.30
C PRO A 190 -3.41 5.48 -15.91
N GLY A 191 -2.99 5.45 -14.65
CA GLY A 191 -2.39 4.27 -14.06
C GLY A 191 -3.42 3.16 -13.88
N SER A 192 -2.94 1.99 -13.47
CA SER A 192 -3.83 0.91 -13.00
C SER A 192 -3.97 0.96 -11.50
N ILE A 193 -5.04 0.40 -10.94
CA ILE A 193 -5.09 0.15 -9.49
C ILE A 193 -4.60 -1.27 -9.23
N SER A 194 -3.70 -1.44 -8.26
CA SER A 194 -3.09 -2.72 -7.92
C SER A 194 -3.51 -3.21 -6.52
N GLY A 195 -2.98 -4.36 -6.08
CA GLY A 195 -3.41 -5.01 -4.84
C GLY A 195 -4.66 -5.88 -4.99
N LYS A 196 -5.25 -6.27 -3.85
CA LYS A 196 -6.33 -7.27 -3.78
C LYS A 196 -7.63 -6.81 -4.46
N LYS A 197 -7.99 -5.51 -4.35
CA LYS A 197 -9.18 -4.88 -4.95
C LYS A 197 -10.45 -5.71 -4.72
N ARG A 198 -10.69 -6.10 -3.48
CA ARG A 198 -11.83 -6.94 -3.11
C ARG A 198 -12.81 -6.13 -2.27
N TRP A 199 -14.07 -6.11 -2.69
CA TRP A 199 -15.20 -5.62 -1.91
C TRP A 199 -15.63 -6.75 -0.98
N ARG A 200 -15.33 -6.62 0.31
CA ARG A 200 -15.56 -7.69 1.29
C ARG A 200 -16.44 -7.21 2.43
N PRO A 201 -17.71 -7.64 2.51
CA PRO A 201 -18.55 -7.39 3.68
C PRO A 201 -18.02 -8.15 4.89
N PHE A 202 -18.24 -7.58 6.07
CA PHE A 202 -17.88 -8.21 7.33
C PHE A 202 -18.89 -9.24 7.81
N ASN A 203 -20.14 -9.15 7.34
CA ASN A 203 -21.14 -10.18 7.53
C ASN A 203 -21.62 -10.66 6.17
N CYS A 204 -21.48 -11.94 5.88
CA CYS A 204 -21.91 -12.53 4.61
C CYS A 204 -23.37 -13.02 4.68
N ARG A 205 -24.27 -12.38 5.44
CA ARG A 205 -25.71 -12.71 5.45
C ARG A 205 -26.48 -11.91 4.39
N PRO A 206 -27.30 -12.54 3.53
CA PRO A 206 -28.15 -11.84 2.59
C PRO A 206 -29.05 -10.83 3.29
N GLY A 207 -29.10 -9.61 2.77
CA GLY A 207 -29.86 -8.51 3.36
C GLY A 207 -29.32 -7.96 4.68
N ALA A 208 -28.22 -8.49 5.22
CA ALA A 208 -27.61 -7.96 6.43
C ALA A 208 -26.95 -6.61 6.16
N VAL A 209 -26.99 -5.75 7.17
CA VAL A 209 -26.26 -4.49 7.18
C VAL A 209 -24.96 -4.71 7.94
N SER A 210 -23.83 -4.51 7.28
CA SER A 210 -22.51 -4.66 7.87
C SER A 210 -21.48 -3.78 7.17
N ASP A 211 -20.37 -3.50 7.84
CA ASP A 211 -19.31 -2.72 7.23
C ASP A 211 -18.65 -3.53 6.12
N VAL A 212 -18.18 -2.84 5.09
CA VAL A 212 -17.44 -3.42 3.98
C VAL A 212 -16.03 -2.86 3.98
N THR A 213 -15.06 -3.72 3.66
CA THR A 213 -13.69 -3.29 3.38
C THR A 213 -13.37 -3.37 1.90
N LEU A 214 -12.66 -2.35 1.42
CA LEU A 214 -12.07 -2.29 0.09
C LEU A 214 -10.59 -1.92 0.20
N ALA A 215 -9.71 -2.86 -0.13
CA ALA A 215 -8.26 -2.68 -0.06
C ALA A 215 -7.61 -2.68 -1.44
N PHE A 216 -6.75 -1.69 -1.71
CA PHE A 216 -6.06 -1.52 -2.99
C PHE A 216 -4.77 -0.70 -2.83
N ILE A 217 -3.98 -0.63 -3.89
CA ILE A 217 -2.77 0.19 -3.96
C ILE A 217 -2.93 1.16 -5.12
N VAL A 218 -2.87 2.45 -4.82
CA VAL A 218 -2.87 3.52 -5.83
C VAL A 218 -1.51 3.58 -6.52
N ASN A 219 -1.49 3.85 -7.82
CA ASN A 219 -0.26 4.00 -8.57
C ASN A 219 0.03 5.47 -8.87
N GLY A 220 -1.00 6.30 -9.05
CA GLY A 220 -0.89 7.76 -9.05
C GLY A 220 -1.10 8.36 -7.66
N LYS A 221 -0.59 9.57 -7.45
CA LYS A 221 -0.87 10.36 -6.25
C LYS A 221 -2.28 10.94 -6.36
N VAL A 222 -3.16 10.62 -5.41
CA VAL A 222 -4.49 11.25 -5.30
C VAL A 222 -4.35 12.53 -4.46
N PRO A 223 -4.50 13.72 -5.05
CA PRO A 223 -4.26 14.98 -4.35
C PRO A 223 -5.39 15.31 -3.35
N SER A 224 -5.14 16.30 -2.49
CA SER A 224 -6.21 16.93 -1.69
C SER A 224 -7.25 17.55 -2.61
N GLY A 225 -8.53 17.38 -2.28
CA GLY A 225 -9.66 17.70 -3.16
C GLY A 225 -9.94 16.65 -4.24
N GLY A 226 -9.08 15.63 -4.40
CA GLY A 226 -9.34 14.49 -5.29
C GLY A 226 -10.47 13.59 -4.75
N LYS A 227 -10.92 12.65 -5.58
CA LYS A 227 -11.98 11.70 -5.20
C LYS A 227 -11.69 10.28 -5.65
N MET A 228 -12.31 9.32 -4.98
CA MET A 228 -12.34 7.91 -5.33
C MET A 228 -13.77 7.53 -5.68
N LEU A 229 -13.94 6.84 -6.80
CA LEU A 229 -15.23 6.42 -7.32
C LEU A 229 -15.31 4.90 -7.28
N VAL A 230 -16.29 4.36 -6.56
CA VAL A 230 -16.59 2.93 -6.54
C VAL A 230 -17.95 2.70 -7.21
N GLU A 231 -17.93 2.04 -8.36
CA GLU A 231 -19.13 1.59 -9.05
C GLU A 231 -19.40 0.15 -8.63
N LEU A 232 -20.58 -0.14 -8.08
CA LEU A 232 -21.03 -1.48 -7.71
C LEU A 232 -21.98 -2.03 -8.77
N PRO A 233 -22.15 -3.37 -8.84
CA PRO A 233 -23.15 -3.94 -9.72
C PRO A 233 -24.56 -3.61 -9.20
N SER A 234 -25.56 -3.71 -10.07
CA SER A 234 -26.98 -3.49 -9.72
C SER A 234 -27.61 -4.66 -8.94
N ASP A 235 -26.79 -5.55 -8.38
CA ASP A 235 -27.17 -6.79 -7.70
C ASP A 235 -27.69 -6.58 -6.26
N GLY A 236 -28.00 -5.34 -5.88
CA GLY A 236 -28.72 -5.04 -4.64
C GLY A 236 -27.85 -4.69 -3.43
N TRP A 237 -26.58 -4.31 -3.65
CA TRP A 237 -25.81 -3.58 -2.65
C TRP A 237 -26.42 -2.20 -2.43
N ASP A 238 -26.56 -1.79 -1.18
CA ASP A 238 -27.17 -0.52 -0.83
C ASP A 238 -26.59 0.05 0.46
N MET A 239 -26.70 1.35 0.66
CA MET A 239 -26.21 2.06 1.85
C MET A 239 -26.90 3.42 1.98
N ASP A 240 -26.71 4.11 3.10
CA ASP A 240 -27.26 5.46 3.30
C ASP A 240 -26.71 6.46 2.26
N GLU A 241 -27.45 7.54 1.97
CA GLU A 241 -27.05 8.56 0.99
C GLU A 241 -25.66 9.18 1.28
N GLN A 242 -25.28 9.25 2.56
CA GLN A 242 -23.98 9.70 3.03
C GLN A 242 -23.38 8.65 3.96
N PRO A 243 -22.89 7.52 3.42
CA PRO A 243 -22.36 6.46 4.25
C PRO A 243 -21.07 6.92 4.91
N ARG A 244 -20.79 6.49 6.14
CA ARG A 244 -19.54 6.84 6.81
C ARG A 244 -18.39 6.00 6.25
N VAL A 245 -17.38 6.67 5.72
CA VAL A 245 -16.20 6.01 5.15
C VAL A 245 -14.96 6.37 5.95
N LEU A 246 -14.20 5.36 6.37
CA LEU A 246 -12.93 5.51 7.09
C LEU A 246 -11.76 5.13 6.18
N LEU A 247 -10.79 6.03 6.07
CA LEU A 247 -9.54 5.85 5.35
C LEU A 247 -8.44 5.34 6.29
N ARG A 248 -7.82 4.23 5.91
CA ARG A 248 -6.60 3.72 6.53
C ARG A 248 -5.49 3.60 5.50
N THR A 249 -4.38 4.28 5.77
CA THR A 249 -3.11 4.22 5.03
C THR A 249 -1.96 4.15 6.06
N PRO A 250 -0.68 4.00 5.65
CA PRO A 250 0.44 4.12 6.59
C PRO A 250 0.50 5.47 7.35
N VAL A 251 -0.14 6.52 6.79
CA VAL A 251 -0.13 7.88 7.35
C VAL A 251 -1.44 8.20 8.08
N HIS A 252 -2.57 7.73 7.56
CA HIS A 252 -3.90 8.02 8.09
C HIS A 252 -4.48 6.79 8.79
N HIS A 253 -4.89 6.94 10.05
CA HIS A 253 -5.45 5.86 10.84
C HIS A 253 -6.94 6.09 11.05
N ASN A 254 -7.78 5.37 10.29
CA ASN A 254 -9.25 5.47 10.34
C ASN A 254 -9.76 6.90 10.22
N LYS A 255 -9.17 7.69 9.31
CA LYS A 255 -9.58 9.07 9.08
C LYS A 255 -10.95 9.08 8.39
N PRO A 256 -11.97 9.74 8.95
CA PRO A 256 -13.26 9.85 8.28
C PRO A 256 -13.13 10.68 7.00
N LEU A 257 -13.77 10.21 5.93
CA LEU A 257 -13.89 10.91 4.65
C LEU A 257 -15.36 11.27 4.39
N THR A 258 -15.56 12.33 3.61
CA THR A 258 -16.88 12.67 3.09
C THR A 258 -17.21 11.75 1.93
N SER A 259 -18.46 11.29 1.86
CA SER A 259 -18.91 10.37 0.82
C SER A 259 -20.37 10.60 0.45
N SER A 260 -20.74 10.19 -0.76
CA SER A 260 -22.10 10.19 -1.25
C SER A 260 -22.39 8.92 -2.04
N TRP A 261 -23.54 8.31 -1.77
CA TRP A 261 -24.04 7.14 -2.48
C TRP A 261 -25.19 7.55 -3.40
N ASP A 262 -25.06 7.28 -4.71
CA ASP A 262 -26.17 7.36 -5.66
C ASP A 262 -26.70 5.94 -5.92
N CYS A 263 -27.86 5.65 -5.34
CA CYS A 263 -28.50 4.34 -5.46
C CYS A 263 -29.01 4.04 -6.88
N ASN A 264 -29.28 5.07 -7.71
CA ASN A 264 -29.73 4.88 -9.10
C ASN A 264 -28.55 4.56 -10.01
N GLN A 265 -27.38 5.14 -9.73
CA GLN A 265 -26.14 4.88 -10.47
C GLN A 265 -25.30 3.75 -9.87
N HIS A 266 -25.71 3.19 -8.73
CA HIS A 266 -24.93 2.23 -7.93
C HIS A 266 -23.48 2.69 -7.70
N THR A 267 -23.32 3.98 -7.40
CA THR A 267 -22.02 4.64 -7.39
C THR A 267 -21.77 5.33 -6.06
N LEU A 268 -20.66 4.95 -5.42
CA LEU A 268 -20.15 5.56 -4.20
C LEU A 268 -19.01 6.51 -4.54
N GLU A 269 -19.21 7.79 -4.28
CA GLU A 269 -18.18 8.82 -4.38
C GLU A 269 -17.58 9.09 -3.00
N ILE A 270 -16.25 9.13 -2.93
CA ILE A 270 -15.50 9.31 -1.69
C ILE A 270 -14.50 10.44 -1.89
N TYR A 271 -14.61 11.51 -1.10
CA TYR A 271 -13.90 12.76 -1.29
C TYR A 271 -12.74 12.89 -0.30
N LEU A 272 -11.55 13.22 -0.82
CA LEU A 272 -10.43 13.68 0.01
C LEU A 272 -10.64 15.17 0.27
N GLY A 273 -10.79 15.54 1.54
CA GLY A 273 -11.01 16.94 1.94
C GLY A 273 -9.93 17.89 1.42
N ALA A 274 -10.27 19.19 1.35
CA ALA A 274 -9.32 20.27 1.07
C ALA A 274 -8.41 20.60 2.28
N ASP A 275 -8.41 19.76 3.31
CA ASP A 275 -7.70 19.88 4.57
C ASP A 275 -6.24 19.38 4.50
N GLY A 276 -5.71 19.21 3.29
CA GLY A 276 -4.36 18.67 3.06
C GLY A 276 -4.27 17.14 3.04
N THR A 277 -5.40 16.42 3.14
CA THR A 277 -5.40 14.95 2.98
C THR A 277 -5.02 14.57 1.54
N SER A 278 -3.96 13.79 1.37
CA SER A 278 -3.57 13.24 0.06
C SER A 278 -3.10 11.79 0.20
N ILE A 279 -3.27 11.01 -0.86
CA ILE A 279 -2.78 9.63 -0.92
C ILE A 279 -1.60 9.62 -1.89
N ASP A 280 -0.40 9.35 -1.39
CA ASP A 280 0.80 9.34 -2.23
C ASP A 280 0.87 8.11 -3.17
N THR A 281 1.69 8.23 -4.20
CA THR A 281 2.00 7.17 -5.16
C THR A 281 2.44 5.88 -4.46
N LYS A 282 1.96 4.72 -4.94
CA LYS A 282 2.28 3.38 -4.40
C LYS A 282 1.81 3.15 -2.96
N MET A 283 0.91 3.97 -2.44
CA MET A 283 0.39 3.82 -1.09
C MET A 283 -0.69 2.74 -1.04
N SER A 284 -0.60 1.88 0.00
CA SER A 284 -1.68 0.95 0.34
C SER A 284 -2.82 1.72 0.98
N VAL A 285 -4.03 1.51 0.45
CA VAL A 285 -5.27 2.13 0.90
C VAL A 285 -6.23 1.04 1.34
N ILE A 286 -6.83 1.24 2.51
CA ILE A 286 -7.94 0.44 3.00
C ILE A 286 -9.07 1.40 3.33
N LEU A 287 -10.21 1.19 2.68
CA LEU A 287 -11.46 1.89 2.97
C LEU A 287 -12.36 0.96 3.77
N THR A 288 -12.91 1.46 4.86
CA THR A 288 -14.01 0.82 5.57
C THR A 288 -15.25 1.66 5.35
N ILE A 289 -16.26 1.09 4.70
CA ILE A 289 -17.57 1.70 4.47
C ILE A 289 -18.52 1.13 5.51
N GLU A 290 -19.01 1.96 6.43
CA GLU A 290 -19.90 1.52 7.50
C GLU A 290 -21.33 1.30 6.98
N ASN A 291 -22.04 0.35 7.59
CA ASN A 291 -23.48 0.12 7.37
C ASN A 291 -23.90 -0.17 5.92
N VAL A 292 -23.13 -0.98 5.19
CA VAL A 292 -23.52 -1.43 3.86
C VAL A 292 -24.48 -2.61 3.95
N LYS A 293 -25.59 -2.54 3.22
CA LYS A 293 -26.59 -3.60 3.09
C LYS A 293 -26.22 -4.55 1.97
N ASN A 294 -26.11 -5.83 2.30
CA ASN A 294 -25.86 -6.89 1.34
C ASN A 294 -27.10 -7.15 0.46
N PRO A 295 -26.88 -7.67 -0.77
CA PRO A 295 -27.92 -8.25 -1.60
C PRO A 295 -28.82 -9.25 -0.86
N LYS A 296 -30.14 -9.17 -1.07
CA LYS A 296 -31.11 -10.13 -0.49
C LYS A 296 -31.23 -11.43 -1.28
N LYS A 297 -31.01 -11.37 -2.59
CA LYS A 297 -31.07 -12.50 -3.51
C LYS A 297 -29.88 -12.41 -4.44
N GLU A 298 -29.27 -13.55 -4.73
CA GLU A 298 -28.22 -13.62 -5.73
C GLU A 298 -28.84 -13.92 -7.08
N THR A 299 -28.56 -13.08 -8.07
CA THR A 299 -28.88 -13.42 -9.45
C THR A 299 -28.00 -14.60 -9.86
N MET A 300 -28.62 -15.76 -10.12
CA MET A 300 -27.90 -16.89 -10.72
C MET A 300 -27.31 -16.44 -12.05
N PHE A 301 -26.00 -16.63 -12.22
CA PHE A 301 -25.37 -16.62 -13.53
C PHE A 301 -25.99 -17.75 -14.36
N LEU A 302 -27.02 -17.46 -15.14
CA LEU A 302 -27.30 -18.27 -16.32
C LEU A 302 -26.13 -18.01 -17.27
N ALA A 303 -25.30 -19.03 -17.42
CA ALA A 303 -24.35 -19.12 -18.51
C ALA A 303 -25.09 -18.82 -19.82
N ALA A 304 -24.54 -17.89 -20.61
CA ALA A 304 -24.92 -17.64 -21.99
C ALA A 304 -26.40 -17.28 -22.25
N SER A 305 -26.82 -16.06 -21.87
CA SER A 305 -27.82 -15.33 -22.67
C SER A 305 -27.43 -13.86 -22.76
N SER A 306 -27.39 -13.34 -23.97
CA SER A 306 -26.62 -12.19 -24.42
C SER A 306 -27.19 -10.79 -24.11
N ASP A 307 -28.16 -10.61 -23.21
CA ASP A 307 -28.92 -9.33 -23.17
C ASP A 307 -29.23 -8.72 -21.79
N ALA A 308 -28.39 -8.94 -20.78
CA ALA A 308 -28.39 -8.07 -19.59
C ALA A 308 -26.96 -7.80 -19.11
N ALA A 309 -26.39 -6.68 -19.55
CA ALA A 309 -25.07 -6.21 -19.14
C ALA A 309 -25.07 -5.81 -17.65
N THR A 310 -24.84 -6.78 -16.76
CA THR A 310 -24.51 -6.49 -15.36
C THR A 310 -23.06 -5.99 -15.32
N THR A 311 -22.89 -4.70 -15.01
CA THR A 311 -21.60 -4.02 -14.94
C THR A 311 -20.79 -4.56 -13.75
N ALA A 312 -19.67 -5.22 -14.03
CA ALA A 312 -18.71 -5.61 -12.99
C ALA A 312 -18.26 -4.37 -12.19
N ALA A 313 -18.11 -4.51 -10.87
CA ALA A 313 -17.70 -3.41 -10.02
C ALA A 313 -16.34 -2.82 -10.42
N ARG A 314 -16.20 -1.51 -10.26
CA ARG A 314 -15.02 -0.75 -10.69
C ARG A 314 -14.60 0.25 -9.63
N LEU A 315 -13.30 0.49 -9.59
CA LEU A 315 -12.69 1.53 -8.77
C LEU A 315 -11.87 2.45 -9.67
N THR A 316 -12.06 3.75 -9.47
CA THR A 316 -11.36 4.82 -10.20
C THR A 316 -10.88 5.87 -9.21
N THR A 317 -9.65 6.35 -9.34
CA THR A 317 -9.15 7.50 -8.58
C THR A 317 -9.13 8.72 -9.51
N LEU A 318 -9.52 9.87 -8.99
CA LEU A 318 -9.75 11.09 -9.75
C LEU A 318 -9.03 12.26 -9.09
N SER A 319 -8.49 13.16 -9.91
CA SER A 319 -7.91 14.42 -9.47
C SER A 319 -8.99 15.37 -8.94
N ALA A 320 -8.57 16.49 -8.33
CA ALA A 320 -9.48 17.52 -7.85
C ALA A 320 -10.33 18.16 -8.98
N SER A 321 -9.85 18.10 -10.23
CA SER A 321 -10.59 18.56 -11.41
C SER A 321 -11.38 17.46 -12.13
N GLY A 322 -11.33 16.22 -11.63
CA GLY A 322 -12.05 15.08 -12.22
C GLY A 322 -11.29 14.31 -13.30
N GLY A 323 -10.00 14.58 -13.51
CA GLY A 323 -9.14 13.79 -14.40
C GLY A 323 -8.86 12.40 -13.82
N VAL A 324 -8.87 11.36 -14.65
CA VAL A 324 -8.62 9.98 -14.19
C VAL A 324 -7.15 9.77 -13.88
N ILE A 325 -6.86 9.48 -12.61
CA ILE A 325 -5.52 9.20 -12.10
C ILE A 325 -5.20 7.71 -12.30
N ASP A 326 -5.98 6.82 -11.69
CA ASP A 326 -5.88 5.37 -11.87
C ASP A 326 -7.25 4.76 -12.19
N GLY A 327 -7.27 3.76 -13.07
CA GLY A 327 -8.47 3.02 -13.44
C GLY A 327 -9.23 3.56 -14.66
N PRO A 328 -10.49 3.15 -14.87
CA PRO A 328 -11.29 2.26 -14.02
C PRO A 328 -10.69 0.85 -13.97
N THR A 329 -10.58 0.29 -12.77
CA THR A 329 -10.07 -1.07 -12.55
C THR A 329 -11.16 -1.95 -11.96
N ARG A 330 -11.30 -3.18 -12.46
CA ARG A 330 -12.26 -4.17 -11.92
C ARG A 330 -11.97 -4.45 -10.43
N VAL A 331 -13.03 -4.42 -9.63
CA VAL A 331 -13.07 -4.82 -8.23
C VAL A 331 -13.70 -6.21 -8.14
N GLU A 332 -13.09 -7.12 -7.39
CA GLU A 332 -13.66 -8.43 -7.08
C GLU A 332 -14.77 -8.23 -6.04
N VAL A 333 -16.02 -8.41 -6.47
CA VAL A 333 -17.20 -8.51 -5.60
C VAL A 333 -17.63 -9.97 -5.68
N ALA A 334 -17.32 -10.75 -4.66
CA ALA A 334 -17.75 -12.13 -4.59
C ALA A 334 -19.23 -12.21 -4.21
N ARG A 335 -19.92 -13.25 -4.69
CA ARG A 335 -21.29 -13.54 -4.26
C ARG A 335 -21.31 -13.80 -2.75
N ILE A 336 -22.40 -13.42 -2.09
CA ILE A 336 -22.58 -13.66 -0.66
C ILE A 336 -22.52 -15.19 -0.35
N SER A 337 -23.04 -16.05 -1.23
CA SER A 337 -22.97 -17.51 -1.20
C SER A 337 -21.53 -18.00 -1.33
N GLU A 338 -20.78 -17.51 -2.31
CA GLU A 338 -19.35 -17.85 -2.47
C GLU A 338 -18.54 -17.40 -1.26
N LEU A 339 -18.84 -16.24 -0.69
CA LEU A 339 -18.22 -15.78 0.54
C LEU A 339 -18.61 -16.67 1.72
N ARG A 340 -19.85 -17.13 1.82
CA ARG A 340 -20.28 -18.11 2.84
C ARG A 340 -19.62 -19.46 2.67
N GLU A 341 -19.52 -19.98 1.45
CA GLU A 341 -18.86 -21.27 1.19
C GLU A 341 -17.39 -21.23 1.59
N ARG A 342 -16.70 -20.13 1.26
CA ARG A 342 -15.30 -19.91 1.67
C ARG A 342 -15.17 -19.65 3.16
N ASP A 343 -15.95 -18.71 3.70
CA ASP A 343 -15.80 -18.25 5.09
C ASP A 343 -16.37 -19.29 6.07
N PHE A 344 -17.39 -20.08 5.68
CA PHE A 344 -18.00 -21.13 6.50
C PHE A 344 -17.63 -22.54 6.00
N GLU A 345 -16.49 -22.71 5.33
CA GLU A 345 -16.03 -24.00 4.81
C GLU A 345 -16.03 -25.09 5.91
N VAL A 346 -15.66 -24.72 7.13
CA VAL A 346 -15.68 -25.59 8.30
C VAL A 346 -17.11 -26.07 8.60
N LEU A 347 -18.09 -25.16 8.68
CA LEU A 347 -19.48 -25.53 8.91
C LEU A 347 -20.03 -26.35 7.74
N THR A 348 -19.73 -25.97 6.50
CA THR A 348 -20.13 -26.71 5.29
C THR A 348 -19.66 -28.16 5.36
N LYS A 349 -18.38 -28.40 5.70
CA LYS A 349 -17.83 -29.75 5.92
C LYS A 349 -18.51 -30.49 7.07
N VAL A 350 -18.78 -29.81 8.18
CA VAL A 350 -19.50 -30.38 9.33
C VAL A 350 -20.91 -30.81 8.93
N LEU A 351 -21.62 -29.99 8.16
CA LEU A 351 -22.96 -30.29 7.67
C LEU A 351 -22.97 -31.42 6.64
N ASP A 352 -21.99 -31.47 5.75
CA ASP A 352 -21.87 -32.56 4.77
C ASP A 352 -21.54 -33.89 5.46
N ALA A 353 -20.66 -33.87 6.48
CA ALA A 353 -20.40 -35.04 7.33
C ALA A 353 -21.64 -35.45 8.13
N ASP A 354 -22.36 -34.47 8.70
CA ASP A 354 -23.59 -34.74 9.45
C ASP A 354 -24.69 -35.38 8.61
N ALA A 355 -24.83 -34.92 7.37
CA ALA A 355 -25.76 -35.48 6.39
C ALA A 355 -25.36 -36.90 5.97
N ALA A 356 -24.06 -37.19 5.87
CA ALA A 356 -23.56 -38.55 5.61
C ALA A 356 -23.82 -39.50 6.78
N ASP A 357 -23.66 -39.02 8.02
CA ASP A 357 -23.92 -39.79 9.25
C ASP A 357 -25.42 -40.01 9.50
N ASN A 358 -26.28 -39.08 9.04
CA ASN A 358 -27.74 -39.10 9.29
C ASN A 358 -28.57 -38.97 8.00
N PRO A 359 -28.55 -39.99 7.11
CA PRO A 359 -29.19 -39.94 5.79
C PRO A 359 -30.73 -39.97 5.83
N SER A 360 -31.34 -40.25 6.99
CA SER A 360 -32.81 -40.34 7.19
C SER A 360 -33.45 -39.06 7.73
N THR A 361 -32.64 -38.03 8.01
CA THR A 361 -33.15 -36.70 8.37
C THR A 361 -33.70 -36.08 7.09
N GLY A 362 -35.02 -35.91 7.00
CA GLY A 362 -35.66 -35.14 5.91
C GLY A 362 -35.12 -33.71 5.80
N ASP A 363 -35.74 -32.87 4.97
CA ASP A 363 -35.27 -31.55 4.49
C ASP A 363 -35.06 -30.44 5.56
N GLY A 364 -34.36 -30.73 6.66
CA GLY A 364 -34.12 -29.83 7.79
C GLY A 364 -33.36 -30.48 8.96
N ILE A 365 -32.52 -29.66 9.61
CA ILE A 365 -31.64 -29.94 10.75
C ILE A 365 -32.40 -29.68 12.05
N PRO A 366 -32.55 -30.68 12.95
CA PRO A 366 -33.20 -30.49 14.24
C PRO A 366 -32.57 -29.39 15.12
N ILE A 367 -33.38 -28.56 15.77
CA ILE A 367 -32.93 -27.40 16.58
C ILE A 367 -32.04 -27.82 17.75
N ASP A 368 -32.36 -28.96 18.38
CA ASP A 368 -31.59 -29.56 19.47
C ASP A 368 -30.16 -29.96 19.06
N ARG A 369 -29.93 -30.18 17.76
CA ARG A 369 -28.60 -30.52 17.20
C ARG A 369 -27.78 -29.30 16.82
N ILE A 370 -28.38 -28.10 16.77
CA ILE A 370 -27.67 -26.85 16.40
C ILE A 370 -26.50 -26.55 17.33
N PRO A 371 -26.61 -26.63 18.66
CA PRO A 371 -25.47 -26.40 19.56
C PRO A 371 -24.28 -27.33 19.25
N GLU A 372 -24.55 -28.61 18.96
CA GLU A 372 -23.53 -29.59 18.62
C GLU A 372 -22.89 -29.29 17.26
N LEU A 373 -23.67 -28.91 16.25
CA LEU A 373 -23.13 -28.54 14.93
C LEU A 373 -22.28 -27.27 14.97
N LEU A 374 -22.70 -26.26 15.74
CA LEU A 374 -21.90 -25.05 15.97
C LEU A 374 -20.59 -25.41 16.68
N ARG A 375 -20.64 -26.30 17.66
CA ARG A 375 -19.46 -26.78 18.41
C ARG A 375 -18.49 -27.56 17.53
N ARG A 376 -18.98 -28.49 16.69
CA ARG A 376 -18.19 -29.18 15.66
C ARG A 376 -17.57 -28.22 14.65
N ALA A 377 -18.24 -27.10 14.38
CA ALA A 377 -17.72 -26.02 13.54
C ALA A 377 -16.76 -25.06 14.29
N GLY A 378 -16.43 -25.34 15.55
CA GLY A 378 -15.48 -24.56 16.36
C GLY A 378 -16.06 -23.32 17.03
N LEU A 379 -17.39 -23.21 17.13
CA LEU A 379 -18.08 -22.13 17.83
C LEU A 379 -18.67 -22.65 19.16
N THR A 380 -18.07 -22.26 20.28
CA THR A 380 -18.62 -22.49 21.62
C THR A 380 -19.25 -21.20 22.14
N LEU A 381 -20.57 -21.17 22.23
CA LEU A 381 -21.32 -20.08 22.84
C LEU A 381 -21.71 -20.47 24.27
N SER A 382 -21.61 -19.52 25.21
CA SER A 382 -22.26 -19.70 26.52
C SER A 382 -23.78 -19.73 26.35
N ASP A 383 -24.50 -20.33 27.31
CA ASP A 383 -25.97 -20.38 27.27
C ASP A 383 -26.58 -18.99 27.12
N GLU A 384 -26.04 -17.99 27.82
CA GLU A 384 -26.49 -16.60 27.72
C GLU A 384 -26.31 -16.03 26.29
N LEU A 385 -25.16 -16.30 25.65
CA LEU A 385 -24.89 -15.84 24.28
C LEU A 385 -25.71 -16.61 23.25
N TYR A 386 -25.91 -17.91 23.45
CA TYR A 386 -26.78 -18.74 22.60
C TYR A 386 -28.23 -18.22 22.64
N GLN A 387 -28.75 -17.96 23.84
CA GLN A 387 -30.08 -17.39 24.06
C GLN A 387 -30.22 -16.01 23.41
N LYS A 388 -29.16 -15.19 23.43
CA LYS A 388 -29.20 -13.83 22.91
C LYS A 388 -28.97 -13.72 21.40
N LEU A 389 -28.13 -14.58 20.81
CA LEU A 389 -27.67 -14.44 19.42
C LEU A 389 -28.30 -15.46 18.48
N VAL A 390 -28.51 -16.68 18.93
CA VAL A 390 -28.97 -17.80 18.09
C VAL A 390 -30.48 -17.94 18.13
N ILE A 391 -31.07 -17.97 19.32
CA ILE A 391 -32.52 -18.18 19.48
C ILE A 391 -33.37 -17.12 18.76
N PRO A 392 -33.04 -15.82 18.79
CA PRO A 392 -33.82 -14.81 18.06
C PRO A 392 -33.75 -14.95 16.53
N CYS A 393 -32.84 -15.79 16.02
CA CYS A 393 -32.74 -16.08 14.59
C CYS A 393 -33.69 -17.22 14.16
N PHE A 394 -34.34 -17.93 15.09
CA PHE A 394 -35.30 -18.97 14.75
C PHE A 394 -36.64 -18.38 14.27
N PRO A 395 -37.27 -18.97 13.24
CA PRO A 395 -38.56 -18.50 12.75
C PRO A 395 -39.64 -18.70 13.84
N VAL A 396 -40.36 -17.65 14.21
CA VAL A 396 -41.38 -17.66 15.28
C VAL A 396 -42.79 -17.81 14.70
N ARG A 397 -43.73 -18.44 15.42
CA ARG A 397 -45.16 -18.46 15.04
C ARG A 397 -45.75 -17.05 15.14
N ASP A 398 -46.48 -16.61 14.10
CA ASP A 398 -47.23 -15.36 14.18
C ASP A 398 -48.32 -15.49 15.26
N ALA A 399 -48.51 -14.46 16.07
CA ALA A 399 -49.63 -14.40 17.00
C ALA A 399 -50.94 -14.47 16.20
N VAL A 400 -51.69 -15.56 16.38
CA VAL A 400 -53.05 -15.66 15.83
C VAL A 400 -53.87 -14.52 16.44
N PRO A 401 -54.59 -13.70 15.65
CA PRO A 401 -55.51 -12.73 16.22
C PRO A 401 -56.54 -13.49 17.06
N VAL A 402 -56.64 -13.15 18.35
CA VAL A 402 -57.56 -13.81 19.29
C VAL A 402 -58.98 -13.63 18.77
N SER A 403 -59.52 -14.68 18.16
CA SER A 403 -60.94 -14.84 17.88
C SER A 403 -61.36 -16.23 18.36
N ASP A 404 -61.30 -16.45 19.68
CA ASP A 404 -62.22 -17.29 20.45
C ASP A 404 -61.83 -17.26 21.94
N PRO A 405 -62.77 -17.07 22.89
CA PRO A 405 -62.46 -16.86 24.29
C PRO A 405 -62.29 -18.13 25.15
N GLU A 406 -62.13 -19.32 24.56
CA GLU A 406 -62.17 -20.59 25.32
C GLU A 406 -60.98 -21.55 25.15
N VAL A 407 -59.78 -21.05 24.84
CA VAL A 407 -58.57 -21.89 24.98
C VAL A 407 -57.55 -21.19 25.86
N ASP A 408 -57.57 -21.57 27.14
CA ASP A 408 -56.46 -21.39 28.07
C ASP A 408 -55.28 -22.25 27.60
N ASN A 409 -54.29 -21.62 26.97
CA ASN A 409 -52.90 -22.06 26.94
C ASN A 409 -52.04 -20.89 26.47
N THR A 410 -51.45 -20.21 27.44
CA THR A 410 -50.42 -19.19 27.25
C THR A 410 -49.13 -19.83 26.76
N GLU A 411 -49.05 -20.19 25.47
CA GLU A 411 -47.75 -20.37 24.83
C GLU A 411 -47.13 -18.99 24.57
N PRO A 412 -45.89 -18.72 25.02
CA PRO A 412 -45.24 -17.44 24.82
C PRO A 412 -45.04 -17.17 23.32
N ALA A 413 -45.15 -15.92 22.90
CA ALA A 413 -45.02 -15.49 21.50
C ALA A 413 -43.62 -15.73 20.85
N ASN A 414 -42.76 -16.54 21.46
CA ASN A 414 -41.39 -16.85 21.05
C ASN A 414 -41.16 -18.34 20.71
N THR A 415 -42.21 -19.17 20.62
CA THR A 415 -42.04 -20.59 20.24
C THR A 415 -41.73 -20.74 18.73
N PRO A 416 -40.64 -21.44 18.34
CA PRO A 416 -40.28 -21.63 16.93
C PRO A 416 -41.39 -22.32 16.09
N ARG A 417 -41.50 -21.99 14.79
CA ARG A 417 -42.50 -22.54 13.84
C ARG A 417 -42.39 -24.06 13.62
N GLY A 418 -41.26 -24.69 13.96
CA GLY A 418 -41.04 -26.13 13.90
C GLY A 418 -39.70 -26.53 14.48
N ASP A 419 -39.51 -27.84 14.73
CA ASP A 419 -38.33 -28.39 15.42
C ASP A 419 -37.07 -28.49 14.54
N LYS A 420 -37.10 -27.97 13.30
CA LYS A 420 -36.04 -28.15 12.29
C LYS A 420 -35.76 -26.85 11.51
N LEU A 421 -34.49 -26.59 11.20
CA LEU A 421 -33.99 -25.51 10.33
C LEU A 421 -33.44 -26.06 9.02
N SER A 422 -33.68 -25.37 7.90
CA SER A 422 -33.01 -25.67 6.63
C SER A 422 -31.50 -25.34 6.69
N ARG A 423 -30.72 -25.90 5.76
CA ARG A 423 -29.28 -25.60 5.62
C ARG A 423 -29.03 -24.10 5.45
N GLU A 424 -29.85 -23.41 4.67
CA GLU A 424 -29.74 -21.98 4.43
C GLU A 424 -30.03 -21.14 5.68
N GLU A 425 -31.03 -21.54 6.48
CA GLU A 425 -31.36 -20.89 7.75
C GLU A 425 -30.23 -21.07 8.77
N LEU A 426 -29.63 -22.25 8.86
CA LEU A 426 -28.47 -22.47 9.73
C LEU A 426 -27.25 -21.66 9.27
N LEU A 427 -27.01 -21.53 7.96
CA LEU A 427 -25.95 -20.64 7.44
C LEU A 427 -26.24 -19.16 7.75
N ASN A 428 -27.50 -18.75 7.82
CA ASN A 428 -27.89 -17.41 8.27
C ASN A 428 -27.60 -17.20 9.76
N VAL A 429 -27.92 -18.19 10.61
CA VAL A 429 -27.59 -18.20 12.04
C VAL A 429 -26.07 -18.14 12.22
N PHE A 430 -25.34 -19.00 11.52
CA PHE A 430 -23.89 -19.04 11.56
C PHE A 430 -23.28 -17.72 11.14
N ALA A 431 -23.79 -17.07 10.10
CA ALA A 431 -23.32 -15.74 9.69
C ALA A 431 -23.49 -14.67 10.78
N VAL A 432 -24.51 -14.75 11.64
CA VAL A 432 -24.71 -13.84 12.77
C VAL A 432 -23.68 -14.09 13.87
N VAL A 433 -23.38 -15.35 14.15
CA VAL A 433 -22.44 -15.77 15.21
C VAL A 433 -20.97 -15.64 14.77
N TYR A 434 -20.71 -15.86 13.49
CA TYR A 434 -19.37 -15.90 12.90
C TYR A 434 -18.87 -14.53 12.45
N ALA A 435 -19.78 -13.60 12.12
CA ALA A 435 -19.42 -12.23 11.72
C ALA A 435 -18.50 -11.52 12.74
N PRO A 436 -18.70 -11.62 14.07
CA PRO A 436 -17.77 -11.07 15.05
C PRO A 436 -16.32 -11.58 14.91
N ALA A 437 -16.10 -12.88 14.68
CA ALA A 437 -14.78 -13.48 14.57
C ALA A 437 -13.94 -12.96 13.38
N TYR A 438 -14.60 -12.48 12.32
CA TYR A 438 -13.93 -11.88 11.15
C TYR A 438 -13.95 -10.35 11.17
N LYS A 439 -15.05 -9.76 11.66
CA LYS A 439 -15.27 -8.31 11.73
C LYS A 439 -14.33 -7.62 12.71
N TYR A 440 -13.97 -8.29 13.81
CA TYR A 440 -13.11 -7.72 14.84
C TYR A 440 -11.82 -8.52 15.02
N GLY A 441 -11.52 -9.49 14.17
CA GLY A 441 -10.30 -10.29 14.29
C GLY A 441 -9.04 -9.42 14.19
N GLN A 442 -9.04 -8.39 13.34
CA GLN A 442 -7.92 -7.45 13.27
C GLN A 442 -7.92 -6.49 14.46
N GLU A 443 -9.09 -5.98 14.82
CA GLU A 443 -9.32 -5.02 15.90
C GLU A 443 -8.87 -5.64 17.24
N LEU A 444 -9.30 -6.89 17.52
CA LEU A 444 -8.90 -7.70 18.67
C LEU A 444 -7.40 -7.79 18.79
N ARG A 445 -6.73 -8.17 17.70
CA ARG A 445 -5.27 -8.33 17.69
C ARG A 445 -4.56 -6.99 17.92
N LEU A 446 -5.05 -5.91 17.34
CA LEU A 446 -4.54 -4.56 17.58
C LEU A 446 -4.76 -4.08 19.02
N ALA A 447 -5.92 -4.33 19.65
CA ALA A 447 -6.10 -4.03 21.06
C ALA A 447 -5.22 -4.89 21.94
N CYS A 448 -5.01 -6.17 21.58
CA CYS A 448 -4.13 -7.06 22.31
C CYS A 448 -2.70 -6.54 22.33
N GLY A 449 -2.19 -6.05 21.19
CA GLY A 449 -0.87 -5.43 21.13
C GLY A 449 -0.79 -4.06 21.82
N ARG A 450 -1.90 -3.32 21.91
CA ARG A 450 -1.96 -1.99 22.55
C ARG A 450 -2.34 -2.01 24.04
N GLY A 451 -2.68 -3.16 24.60
CA GLY A 451 -3.09 -3.27 26.01
C GLY A 451 -4.52 -2.80 26.31
N HIS A 452 -5.41 -2.69 25.33
CA HIS A 452 -6.78 -2.19 25.56
C HIS A 452 -7.71 -3.28 26.11
N LEU A 453 -7.64 -3.57 27.41
CA LEU A 453 -8.34 -4.67 28.08
C LEU A 453 -9.87 -4.69 27.84
N GLU A 454 -10.53 -3.53 27.94
CA GLU A 454 -11.99 -3.45 27.77
C GLU A 454 -12.43 -3.85 26.36
N LEU A 455 -11.70 -3.41 25.33
CA LEU A 455 -11.99 -3.79 23.95
C LEU A 455 -11.72 -5.29 23.70
N VAL A 456 -10.64 -5.82 24.29
CA VAL A 456 -10.35 -7.26 24.23
C VAL A 456 -11.49 -8.07 24.84
N ARG A 457 -11.98 -7.67 26.02
CA ARG A 457 -13.13 -8.32 26.69
C ARG A 457 -14.39 -8.22 25.85
N GLU A 458 -14.70 -7.03 25.33
CA GLU A 458 -15.87 -6.78 24.49
C GLU A 458 -15.85 -7.69 23.24
N TRP A 459 -14.75 -7.75 22.50
CA TRP A 459 -14.70 -8.55 21.28
C TRP A 459 -14.70 -10.05 21.53
N ILE A 460 -14.00 -10.54 22.57
CA ILE A 460 -14.08 -11.95 22.95
C ILE A 460 -15.50 -12.31 23.40
N SER A 461 -16.18 -11.45 24.17
CA SER A 461 -17.58 -11.68 24.58
C SER A 461 -18.56 -11.72 23.40
N ARG A 462 -18.20 -11.11 22.27
CA ARG A 462 -18.96 -11.17 21.01
C ARG A 462 -18.66 -12.41 20.17
N GLY A 463 -17.85 -13.34 20.65
CA GLY A 463 -17.51 -14.59 19.94
C GLY A 463 -16.31 -14.45 18.99
N CYS A 464 -15.45 -13.44 19.17
CA CYS A 464 -14.23 -13.35 18.37
C CYS A 464 -13.25 -14.45 18.75
N ASN A 465 -12.71 -15.15 17.76
CA ASN A 465 -11.72 -16.20 17.98
C ASN A 465 -10.31 -15.60 18.23
N PRO A 466 -9.73 -15.65 19.45
CA PRO A 466 -8.39 -15.13 19.72
C PRO A 466 -7.27 -15.93 19.04
N ASN A 467 -7.52 -17.18 18.64
CA ASN A 467 -6.56 -18.04 17.94
C ASN A 467 -6.50 -17.75 16.43
N ALA A 468 -7.46 -17.00 15.88
CA ALA A 468 -7.46 -16.65 14.46
C ALA A 468 -6.28 -15.73 14.10
N GLY A 469 -5.54 -16.08 13.04
CA GLY A 469 -4.40 -15.32 12.52
C GLY A 469 -4.78 -14.28 11.44
N ASP A 470 -3.92 -13.30 11.17
CA ASP A 470 -4.00 -12.50 9.92
C ASP A 470 -3.47 -13.27 8.70
N ALA A 471 -3.34 -12.55 7.59
CA ALA A 471 -2.65 -12.96 6.38
C ALA A 471 -1.22 -13.50 6.60
N THR A 472 -0.56 -13.17 7.71
CA THR A 472 0.77 -13.72 8.06
C THR A 472 0.66 -14.89 9.03
N GLY A 473 -0.49 -15.10 9.67
CA GLY A 473 -0.73 -16.13 10.68
C GLY A 473 -0.62 -15.64 12.12
N TRP A 474 -0.51 -14.33 12.37
CA TRP A 474 -0.38 -13.79 13.72
C TRP A 474 -1.71 -13.75 14.46
N SER A 475 -1.81 -14.50 15.56
CA SER A 475 -2.96 -14.53 16.48
C SER A 475 -2.94 -13.40 17.52
N ALA A 476 -4.00 -13.26 18.32
CA ALA A 476 -4.06 -12.27 19.40
C ALA A 476 -2.91 -12.42 20.42
N LEU A 477 -2.51 -13.67 20.68
CA LEU A 477 -1.40 -13.97 21.56
C LEU A 477 -0.04 -13.54 20.99
N HIS A 478 0.16 -13.60 19.66
CA HIS A 478 1.38 -13.07 19.03
C HIS A 478 1.51 -11.56 19.27
N TYR A 479 0.43 -10.81 19.06
CA TYR A 479 0.42 -9.37 19.32
C TYR A 479 0.64 -9.05 20.80
N ALA A 480 -0.07 -9.72 21.71
CA ALA A 480 0.14 -9.50 23.15
C ALA A 480 1.59 -9.80 23.56
N ALA A 481 2.18 -10.87 23.02
CA ALA A 481 3.55 -11.28 23.33
C ALA A 481 4.62 -10.38 22.71
N ASP A 482 4.42 -9.88 21.49
CA ASP A 482 5.36 -9.00 20.79
C ASP A 482 5.47 -7.63 21.47
N TYR A 483 4.36 -7.12 22.00
CA TYR A 483 4.26 -5.82 22.66
C TYR A 483 4.32 -5.88 24.20
N GLY A 484 4.56 -7.04 24.81
CA GLY A 484 4.77 -7.17 26.25
C GLY A 484 3.51 -6.95 27.10
N GLN A 485 2.32 -7.30 26.59
CA GLN A 485 1.04 -7.01 27.24
C GLN A 485 0.60 -8.15 28.18
N LEU A 486 1.14 -8.18 29.40
CA LEU A 486 0.89 -9.26 30.36
C LEU A 486 -0.58 -9.34 30.80
N ASP A 487 -1.20 -8.21 31.06
CA ASP A 487 -2.60 -8.15 31.50
C ASP A 487 -3.55 -8.68 30.41
N VAL A 488 -3.27 -8.35 29.14
CA VAL A 488 -4.01 -8.90 28.00
C VAL A 488 -3.80 -10.41 27.91
N LEU A 489 -2.56 -10.89 28.09
CA LEU A 489 -2.29 -12.33 28.06
C LEU A 489 -3.07 -13.05 29.18
N ASN A 490 -3.07 -12.51 30.40
CA ASN A 490 -3.86 -13.07 31.49
C ASN A 490 -5.37 -13.07 31.18
N LEU A 491 -5.89 -11.99 30.59
CA LEU A 491 -7.29 -11.89 30.16
C LEU A 491 -7.63 -12.93 29.07
N LEU A 492 -6.75 -13.11 28.08
CA LEU A 492 -6.92 -14.11 27.02
C LEU A 492 -6.99 -15.53 27.61
N VAL A 493 -6.15 -15.83 28.60
CA VAL A 493 -6.18 -17.11 29.31
C VAL A 493 -7.46 -17.26 30.11
N GLU A 494 -7.81 -16.29 30.95
CA GLU A 494 -9.02 -16.30 31.78
C GLU A 494 -10.28 -16.58 30.95
N MET A 495 -10.47 -15.82 29.88
CA MET A 495 -11.66 -15.91 29.01
C MET A 495 -11.71 -17.21 28.20
N THR A 496 -10.59 -17.92 28.03
CA THR A 496 -10.54 -19.21 27.32
C THR A 496 -10.56 -20.43 28.25
N THR A 497 -10.25 -20.27 29.54
CA THR A 497 -10.28 -21.35 30.55
C THR A 497 -11.61 -21.50 31.28
N CYS A 498 -12.40 -20.42 31.43
CA CYS A 498 -13.67 -20.44 32.17
C CYS A 498 -14.82 -21.20 31.47
N GLN A 499 -14.58 -21.92 30.37
CA GLN A 499 -15.57 -22.72 29.64
C GLN A 499 -15.53 -24.23 29.97
N GLN A 500 -14.78 -24.67 30.99
CA GLN A 500 -14.51 -26.09 31.27
C GLN A 500 -15.41 -26.78 32.32
N GLU A 501 -16.34 -26.08 32.98
CA GLU A 501 -17.00 -26.66 34.17
C GLU A 501 -18.29 -27.47 33.95
N TYR A 502 -18.72 -27.75 32.70
CA TYR A 502 -19.85 -28.65 32.45
C TYR A 502 -19.53 -29.72 31.40
N ASP A 503 -19.75 -30.98 31.80
CA ASP A 503 -19.75 -32.24 31.04
C ASP A 503 -18.43 -32.99 30.81
N SER A 504 -18.13 -33.88 31.76
CA SER A 504 -17.00 -34.82 31.77
C SER A 504 -17.08 -35.97 30.74
N ASN A 505 -18.01 -35.93 29.76
CA ASN A 505 -18.28 -37.07 28.87
C ASN A 505 -18.44 -36.71 27.38
N SER A 506 -18.03 -35.53 26.92
CA SER A 506 -17.97 -35.21 25.49
C SER A 506 -16.53 -34.88 25.08
N GLU A 507 -16.01 -35.53 24.04
CA GLU A 507 -14.75 -35.19 23.35
C GLU A 507 -14.85 -33.83 22.60
N SER A 508 -15.60 -32.88 23.15
CA SER A 508 -15.79 -31.55 22.64
C SER A 508 -14.57 -30.69 22.95
N LYS A 509 -13.80 -30.38 21.90
CA LYS A 509 -12.63 -29.51 21.94
C LYS A 509 -13.03 -28.10 22.43
N SER A 510 -12.93 -27.88 23.74
CA SER A 510 -13.05 -26.57 24.40
C SER A 510 -12.14 -25.54 23.73
N MET A 511 -12.60 -24.28 23.63
CA MET A 511 -11.91 -23.14 23.01
C MET A 511 -10.63 -22.77 23.79
N THR A 512 -9.63 -23.64 23.68
CA THR A 512 -8.38 -23.52 24.42
C THR A 512 -7.46 -22.55 23.67
N LEU A 513 -6.84 -21.60 24.37
CA LEU A 513 -5.89 -20.67 23.77
C LEU A 513 -4.68 -21.45 23.21
N GLU A 514 -4.37 -21.26 21.93
CA GLU A 514 -3.25 -21.93 21.27
C GLU A 514 -1.91 -21.26 21.64
N ILE A 515 -1.34 -21.66 22.78
CA ILE A 515 -0.07 -21.12 23.30
C ILE A 515 1.10 -21.27 22.32
N ASN A 516 1.07 -22.36 21.52
CA ASN A 516 2.09 -22.72 20.55
C ASN A 516 1.69 -22.40 19.11
N ALA A 517 0.76 -21.46 18.90
CA ALA A 517 0.36 -21.01 17.56
C ALA A 517 1.60 -20.61 16.73
N ARG A 518 1.56 -20.91 15.42
CA ARG A 518 2.66 -20.67 14.49
C ARG A 518 2.21 -19.85 13.31
N ASP A 519 2.93 -18.78 13.01
CA ASP A 519 2.70 -17.98 11.81
C ASP A 519 3.26 -18.67 10.53
N GLY A 520 3.10 -18.04 9.37
CA GLY A 520 3.60 -18.53 8.08
C GLY A 520 5.13 -18.65 7.99
N HIS A 521 5.87 -18.03 8.91
CA HIS A 521 7.31 -18.15 9.08
C HIS A 521 7.69 -19.05 10.27
N GLY A 522 6.72 -19.70 10.90
CA GLY A 522 6.91 -20.58 12.05
C GLY A 522 7.24 -19.86 13.35
N TRP A 523 7.02 -18.55 13.45
CA TRP A 523 7.17 -17.80 14.69
C TRP A 523 6.08 -18.20 15.68
N THR A 524 6.46 -18.29 16.95
CA THR A 524 5.54 -18.53 18.07
C THR A 524 5.47 -17.30 18.96
N PRO A 525 4.42 -17.13 19.79
CA PRO A 525 4.37 -16.04 20.76
C PRO A 525 5.59 -15.98 21.69
N LEU A 526 6.15 -17.15 22.06
CA LEU A 526 7.37 -17.25 22.86
C LEU A 526 8.59 -16.66 22.13
N MET A 527 8.70 -16.84 20.80
CA MET A 527 9.76 -16.22 20.00
C MET A 527 9.60 -14.70 19.92
N CYS A 528 8.38 -14.19 19.75
CA CYS A 528 8.12 -12.75 19.75
C CYS A 528 8.53 -12.10 21.09
N ALA A 529 8.11 -12.71 22.21
CA ALA A 529 8.46 -12.23 23.54
C ALA A 529 9.98 -12.29 23.79
N ALA A 530 10.65 -13.37 23.35
CA ALA A 530 12.10 -13.53 23.46
C ALA A 530 12.88 -12.51 22.62
N ALA A 531 12.43 -12.22 21.40
CA ALA A 531 13.06 -11.25 20.51
C ALA A 531 13.02 -9.82 21.07
N ASN A 532 11.97 -9.47 21.81
CA ASN A 532 11.80 -8.14 22.39
C ASN A 532 12.14 -8.06 23.89
N GLY A 533 12.48 -9.18 24.53
CA GLY A 533 12.95 -9.21 25.91
C GLY A 533 11.85 -9.10 26.97
N HIS A 534 10.60 -9.45 26.66
CA HIS A 534 9.46 -9.36 27.58
C HIS A 534 9.45 -10.51 28.60
N ILE A 535 10.22 -10.36 29.66
CA ILE A 535 10.56 -11.43 30.62
C ILE A 535 9.33 -12.03 31.31
N ASP A 536 8.39 -11.18 31.71
CA ASP A 536 7.13 -11.54 32.34
C ASP A 536 6.23 -12.38 31.41
N ILE A 537 6.13 -12.00 30.13
CA ILE A 537 5.45 -12.79 29.11
C ILE A 537 6.12 -14.14 28.93
N ILE A 538 7.45 -14.19 28.82
CA ILE A 538 8.19 -15.45 28.63
C ILE A 538 7.91 -16.40 29.82
N GLN A 539 7.99 -15.90 31.06
CA GLN A 539 7.68 -16.68 32.26
C GLN A 539 6.25 -17.23 32.22
N LYS A 540 5.29 -16.37 31.90
CA LYS A 540 3.88 -16.75 31.85
C LYS A 540 3.60 -17.77 30.75
N LEU A 541 4.14 -17.57 29.54
CA LEU A 541 3.99 -18.52 28.43
C LEU A 541 4.59 -19.89 28.76
N LEU A 542 5.78 -19.93 29.37
CA LEU A 542 6.41 -21.18 29.80
C LEU A 542 5.58 -21.89 30.88
N ALA A 543 5.02 -21.14 31.85
CA ALA A 543 4.12 -21.69 32.86
C ALA A 543 2.81 -22.25 32.24
N LEU A 544 2.37 -21.70 31.12
CA LEU A 544 1.21 -22.19 30.34
C LEU A 544 1.56 -23.35 29.38
N GLY A 545 2.80 -23.84 29.38
CA GLY A 545 3.23 -24.97 28.54
C GLY A 545 3.68 -24.59 27.13
N ALA A 546 4.15 -23.36 26.92
CA ALA A 546 4.81 -22.99 25.66
C ALA A 546 6.03 -23.88 25.42
N SER A 547 6.10 -24.48 24.22
CA SER A 547 7.17 -25.39 23.85
C SER A 547 8.43 -24.60 23.48
N ILE A 548 9.48 -24.81 24.25
CA ILE A 548 10.80 -24.20 24.01
C ILE A 548 11.55 -24.84 22.83
N LEU A 549 11.07 -26.00 22.36
CA LEU A 549 11.68 -26.80 21.29
C LEU A 549 11.25 -26.35 19.89
N LEU A 550 10.22 -25.52 19.79
CA LEU A 550 9.73 -25.03 18.50
C LEU A 550 10.74 -24.06 17.87
N THR A 551 10.88 -24.15 16.54
CA THR A 551 11.77 -23.30 15.75
C THR A 551 11.03 -22.64 14.59
N SER A 552 11.49 -21.50 14.10
CA SER A 552 10.97 -20.87 12.87
C SER A 552 11.28 -21.73 11.64
N THR A 553 10.82 -21.32 10.45
CA THR A 553 11.17 -21.94 9.16
C THR A 553 12.67 -21.87 8.84
N GLU A 554 13.41 -20.98 9.50
CA GLU A 554 14.87 -20.90 9.45
C GLU A 554 15.56 -21.79 10.49
N HIS A 555 14.81 -22.64 11.19
CA HIS A 555 15.26 -23.45 12.34
C HIS A 555 15.77 -22.61 13.54
N ARG A 556 15.39 -21.34 13.64
CA ARG A 556 15.75 -20.48 14.78
C ARG A 556 14.79 -20.69 15.94
N SER A 557 15.32 -20.98 17.12
CA SER A 557 14.57 -21.08 18.38
C SER A 557 14.37 -19.71 19.05
N ALA A 558 13.56 -19.63 20.10
CA ALA A 558 13.42 -18.42 20.91
C ALA A 558 14.77 -17.89 21.45
N LEU A 559 15.70 -18.80 21.78
CA LEU A 559 17.04 -18.44 22.24
C LEU A 559 17.89 -17.79 21.14
N HIS A 560 17.74 -18.21 19.88
CA HIS A 560 18.39 -17.52 18.75
C HIS A 560 17.90 -16.08 18.65
N TRP A 561 16.59 -15.85 18.70
CA TRP A 561 16.03 -14.51 18.59
C TRP A 561 16.44 -13.60 19.76
N ALA A 562 16.45 -14.12 21.00
CA ALA A 562 16.98 -13.38 22.15
C ALA A 562 18.47 -13.03 21.97
N ALA A 563 19.28 -13.95 21.42
CA ALA A 563 20.68 -13.72 21.15
C ALA A 563 20.94 -12.70 20.03
N ILE A 564 20.19 -12.76 18.93
CA ILE A 564 20.23 -11.79 17.81
C ILE A 564 19.92 -10.38 18.31
N ARG A 565 18.92 -10.24 19.20
CA ARG A 565 18.42 -8.94 19.67
C ARG A 565 19.12 -8.44 20.93
N GLY A 566 20.01 -9.23 21.54
CA GLY A 566 20.78 -8.83 22.72
C GLY A 566 19.99 -8.90 24.03
N MET A 567 18.93 -9.70 24.08
CA MET A 567 18.05 -9.85 25.24
C MET A 567 18.64 -10.82 26.28
N ALA A 568 19.67 -10.38 27.00
CA ALA A 568 20.47 -11.18 27.93
C ALA A 568 19.63 -11.88 29.02
N THR A 569 18.69 -11.15 29.62
CA THR A 569 17.80 -11.69 30.67
C THR A 569 16.84 -12.75 30.08
N ALA A 570 16.32 -12.52 28.88
CA ALA A 570 15.47 -13.49 28.19
C ALA A 570 16.26 -14.75 27.83
N ALA A 571 17.48 -14.61 27.33
CA ALA A 571 18.38 -15.72 27.03
C ALA A 571 18.66 -16.56 28.30
N SER A 572 18.97 -15.90 29.42
CA SER A 572 19.18 -16.58 30.71
C SER A 572 17.96 -17.38 31.16
N LEU A 573 16.77 -16.79 31.01
CA LEU A 573 15.52 -17.42 31.41
C LEU A 573 15.16 -18.63 30.53
N LEU A 574 15.33 -18.50 29.21
CA LEU A 574 15.13 -19.59 28.26
C LEU A 574 16.11 -20.76 28.52
N LEU A 575 17.37 -20.46 28.84
CA LEU A 575 18.36 -21.48 29.21
C LEU A 575 17.99 -22.18 30.51
N ALA A 576 17.51 -21.43 31.52
CA ALA A 576 17.01 -22.01 32.76
C ALA A 576 15.78 -22.91 32.53
N ALA A 577 14.96 -22.60 31.52
CA ALA A 577 13.82 -23.38 31.08
C ALA A 577 14.18 -24.56 30.15
N GLY A 578 15.48 -24.82 29.90
CA GLY A 578 15.94 -25.98 29.14
C GLY A 578 16.13 -25.77 27.64
N ALA A 579 16.25 -24.52 27.16
CA ALA A 579 16.64 -24.25 25.78
C ALA A 579 18.03 -24.85 25.49
N ASP A 580 18.17 -25.51 24.33
CA ASP A 580 19.49 -26.00 23.90
C ASP A 580 20.37 -24.81 23.47
N VAL A 581 21.41 -24.57 24.27
CA VAL A 581 22.42 -23.53 24.09
C VAL A 581 23.22 -23.69 22.80
N ASN A 582 23.28 -24.91 22.25
CA ASN A 582 24.02 -25.26 21.04
C ASN A 582 23.11 -25.64 19.86
N GLN A 583 21.80 -25.41 19.96
CA GLN A 583 20.87 -25.61 18.85
C GLN A 583 21.37 -24.85 17.62
N VAL A 584 21.33 -25.47 16.46
CA VAL A 584 21.74 -24.82 15.20
C VAL A 584 20.53 -24.45 14.35
N ASP A 585 20.64 -23.30 13.67
CA ASP A 585 19.69 -22.86 12.65
C ASP A 585 20.00 -23.44 11.27
N ARG A 586 19.26 -23.02 10.24
CA ARG A 586 19.43 -23.51 8.86
C ARG A 586 20.83 -23.25 8.28
N CYS A 587 21.55 -22.25 8.77
CA CYS A 587 22.90 -21.89 8.37
C CYS A 587 23.97 -22.59 9.23
N GLY A 588 23.57 -23.41 10.20
CA GLY A 588 24.49 -24.00 11.17
C GLY A 588 24.87 -23.03 12.29
N TRP A 589 24.19 -21.88 12.41
CA TRP A 589 24.49 -20.91 13.46
C TRP A 589 23.88 -21.33 14.77
N THR A 590 24.68 -21.28 15.83
CA THR A 590 24.20 -21.39 17.21
C THR A 590 23.76 -20.02 17.73
N PRO A 591 23.02 -19.95 18.86
CA PRO A 591 22.74 -18.67 19.51
C PRO A 591 24.00 -17.84 19.78
N LEU A 592 25.15 -18.49 20.03
CA LEU A 592 26.42 -17.78 20.23
C LEU A 592 26.91 -17.10 18.95
N HIS A 593 26.80 -17.75 17.77
CA HIS A 593 27.10 -17.11 16.48
C HIS A 593 26.23 -15.86 16.27
N CYS A 594 24.94 -15.97 16.58
CA CYS A 594 24.01 -14.85 16.47
C CYS A 594 24.41 -13.70 17.41
N ALA A 595 24.73 -13.99 18.67
CA ALA A 595 25.13 -12.97 19.65
C ALA A 595 26.44 -12.28 19.26
N THR A 596 27.44 -13.02 18.80
CA THR A 596 28.75 -12.45 18.42
C THR A 596 28.64 -11.59 17.17
N LEU A 597 27.93 -12.04 16.12
CA LEU A 597 27.73 -11.29 14.89
C LEU A 597 27.07 -9.92 15.14
N HIS A 598 26.15 -9.85 16.08
CA HIS A 598 25.43 -8.62 16.42
C HIS A 598 26.09 -7.83 17.56
N GLY A 599 27.27 -8.23 18.03
CA GLY A 599 28.00 -7.53 19.09
C GLY A 599 27.33 -7.60 20.47
N ASN A 600 26.41 -8.55 20.69
CA ASN A 600 25.65 -8.71 21.93
C ASN A 600 26.47 -9.42 23.01
N THR A 601 27.49 -8.73 23.54
CA THR A 601 28.49 -9.27 24.48
C THR A 601 27.88 -9.91 25.72
N ASN A 602 26.89 -9.29 26.35
CA ASN A 602 26.23 -9.84 27.54
C ASN A 602 25.54 -11.18 27.23
N CYS A 603 24.85 -11.30 26.09
CA CYS A 603 24.28 -12.57 25.65
C CYS A 603 25.37 -13.61 25.39
N ALA A 604 26.46 -13.22 24.70
CA ALA A 604 27.56 -14.12 24.39
C ALA A 604 28.24 -14.66 25.66
N THR A 605 28.43 -13.82 26.68
CA THR A 605 28.96 -14.22 28.00
C THR A 605 28.02 -15.23 28.66
N ILE A 606 26.73 -14.93 28.76
CA ILE A 606 25.73 -15.83 29.37
C ILE A 606 25.68 -17.18 28.63
N LEU A 607 25.70 -17.16 27.31
CA LEU A 607 25.69 -18.38 26.50
C LEU A 607 26.94 -19.22 26.76
N THR A 608 28.12 -18.59 26.82
CA THR A 608 29.39 -19.26 27.12
C THR A 608 29.39 -19.86 28.52
N ASP A 609 28.95 -19.10 29.52
CA ASP A 609 28.81 -19.54 30.91
C ASP A 609 27.85 -20.73 31.06
N LYS A 610 26.86 -20.81 30.17
CA LYS A 610 25.86 -21.90 30.11
C LYS A 610 26.25 -23.04 29.15
N GLY A 611 27.51 -23.09 28.71
CA GLY A 611 28.06 -24.23 27.96
C GLY A 611 27.89 -24.14 26.44
N ALA A 612 27.72 -22.94 25.88
CA ALA A 612 27.87 -22.73 24.44
C ALA A 612 29.28 -23.15 23.99
N LYS A 613 29.38 -23.83 22.85
CA LYS A 613 30.65 -24.26 22.27
C LYS A 613 31.22 -23.14 21.38
N PRO A 614 32.24 -22.36 21.82
CA PRO A 614 32.78 -21.27 21.01
C PRO A 614 33.48 -21.74 19.73
N ALA A 615 33.97 -22.98 19.73
CA ALA A 615 34.61 -23.63 18.58
C ALA A 615 33.63 -24.37 17.65
N ALA A 616 32.31 -24.36 17.95
CA ALA A 616 31.32 -24.86 17.02
C ALA A 616 31.38 -24.04 15.73
N LYS A 617 31.37 -24.74 14.59
CA LYS A 617 31.48 -24.13 13.28
C LYS A 617 30.14 -24.17 12.56
N ASP A 618 29.87 -23.13 11.79
CA ASP A 618 28.72 -23.06 10.91
C ASP A 618 28.93 -23.84 9.60
N LYS A 619 27.97 -23.74 8.68
CA LYS A 619 28.07 -24.38 7.35
C LYS A 619 29.18 -23.81 6.47
N LEU A 620 29.74 -22.65 6.81
CA LEU A 620 30.87 -22.03 6.11
C LEU A 620 32.21 -22.35 6.80
N ASP A 621 32.21 -23.26 7.79
CA ASP A 621 33.37 -23.66 8.58
C ASP A 621 33.94 -22.51 9.46
N TYR A 622 33.14 -21.47 9.73
CA TYR A 622 33.50 -20.38 10.62
C TYR A 622 32.92 -20.58 12.02
N ALA A 623 33.73 -20.30 13.04
CA ALA A 623 33.30 -20.29 14.43
C ALA A 623 32.69 -18.93 14.82
N ALA A 624 31.92 -18.88 15.91
CA ALA A 624 31.24 -17.66 16.35
C ALA A 624 32.18 -16.44 16.51
N GLN A 625 33.43 -16.65 16.93
CA GLN A 625 34.44 -15.59 17.11
C GLN A 625 34.78 -14.86 15.80
N TYR A 626 34.79 -15.56 14.67
CA TYR A 626 35.07 -14.97 13.35
C TYR A 626 34.14 -13.79 13.04
N TYR A 627 32.88 -13.90 13.47
CA TYR A 627 31.86 -12.87 13.25
C TYR A 627 31.92 -11.71 14.25
N GLY A 628 32.62 -11.87 15.38
CA GLY A 628 32.78 -10.82 16.40
C GLY A 628 33.93 -9.84 16.10
N ASP A 629 34.97 -10.30 15.40
CA ASP A 629 36.20 -9.52 15.14
C ASP A 629 36.11 -8.57 13.93
N ALA A 630 34.99 -8.59 13.18
CA ALA A 630 34.82 -7.85 11.93
C ALA A 630 34.44 -6.36 12.08
N ALA A 631 34.48 -5.79 13.29
CA ALA A 631 34.24 -4.37 13.50
C ALA A 631 35.37 -3.44 12.94
N PHE A 632 36.54 -3.97 12.55
CA PHE A 632 37.63 -3.16 11.98
C PHE A 632 38.51 -3.93 10.98
N PHE A 633 38.07 -4.13 9.73
CA PHE A 633 38.98 -4.10 8.57
C PHE A 633 38.26 -3.60 7.31
N PRO A 634 38.75 -2.53 6.64
CA PRO A 634 38.35 -2.20 5.29
C PRO A 634 39.01 -3.18 4.31
N SER A 635 38.37 -3.40 3.17
CA SER A 635 38.89 -4.06 1.95
C SER A 635 38.87 -5.60 1.87
N LYS A 636 37.68 -6.16 1.61
CA LYS A 636 37.40 -6.94 0.39
C LYS A 636 35.89 -7.19 0.25
N PRO A 637 35.29 -6.95 -0.93
CA PRO A 637 33.86 -7.19 -1.12
C PRO A 637 33.60 -8.70 -1.14
N LEU A 638 32.92 -9.21 -0.12
CA LEU A 638 32.27 -10.52 -0.19
C LEU A 638 31.13 -10.39 -1.21
N GLN A 639 31.28 -11.05 -2.35
CA GLN A 639 30.20 -11.25 -3.30
C GLN A 639 29.15 -12.16 -2.65
N LEU A 640 27.94 -11.63 -2.45
CA LEU A 640 26.76 -12.45 -2.20
C LEU A 640 26.42 -13.22 -3.49
N VAL A 641 26.25 -14.53 -3.38
CA VAL A 641 25.50 -15.37 -4.33
C VAL A 641 24.22 -15.83 -3.64
#